data_AF-A0A832HAU4-F1
#
_entry.id   AF-A0A832HAU4-F1
#
_cell.length_a   1.000
_cell.length_b   1.000
_cell.length_c   1.000
_cell.angle_alpha   90.00
_cell.angle_beta   90.00
_cell.angle_gamma   90.00
#
_symmetry.space_group_name_H-M   'P 1'
#
loop_
_entity.id
_entity.type
_entity.pdbx_description
1 polymer ?
#
loop_
_entity_poly.entity_id
_entity_poly.type
_entity_poly.pdbx_seq_one_letter_code
_entity_poly.pdbx_strand_id
1 'polypeptide(L)'
;MTTQLSRVIGSANSLLREDLSLIGSLISFRVLILLFLHLASLIITLDFSNADTGINTAITPSGGTGSTASLGTTVTSGTSTVPTDLCSANCVITGGTRVGNNLFHSFGNFNIAESDGARFQTALTTPLPDAGVANILARVTGGPSHLFGSLNSATYYPNANLFLMNPSGFLFGPNATLNVGGTVTITSANYLRLEDNVRFNGIPSATADAQLSAAPVAAFGFIGSNPGAIIVKGSQLAVSEGHGVSMVSGNINIQSGTLTDGTVQSARLSAPGGQINLVSVTSTGEVPITDFNPELTINRGTVSLIQGTNLNVSDDKGGTISIRAGKLEVVNSSLTADTHNMDGVQTAIDVNLTGNLLISADNVPALTARSLGNGTAGEISLTSRQARLESTLPEDVSLIDTHTEGSGKGGNVTITTGDLTVLGNPDSSGFLISSGTAGSGNGGDIKITTNNALLQSIAIDSGDSNLGGTGSGGHVSFTGNDITFDFVTITTDSLNARGGNILIDGRDITITNNSSIGPLSLLGETTLTINARNFALQDGSKLFNQTALGNGGGTTITVHNAEFTNGSQVLSQTDGNANSGFIKLFASGDVTFIDRFDSHNSGPINPSGLFTNSLGSDTFGKNGHAGAIDVTARNLTMSGGTRFDSTTRTNGNGGRITVTTTESISMSGSRPFPITSDIFGAGKTLATGIFSRTTSMSSSAGSGGNISLTAGRSVTIGDGASVSASSTGPGSAGNISIDAGQQFEMQSGSITTQAAQASGGNIDIRAIDRVRLVNSPISSSVQGGPNTTGGNITIDPKVVVLQNSDILAQARQGNGGNITITTPLFLADQTSLVDASSQFGLSGTVTIQSPTS
;
A
#
# COMPACT_ATOMS: atom_id res chain seq x y z
N MET A 1 -48.62 45.38 -26.18
CA MET A 1 -48.45 43.93 -25.94
C MET A 1 -48.58 43.69 -24.45
N THR A 2 -49.82 43.53 -24.03
CA THR A 2 -50.26 43.34 -22.65
C THR A 2 -50.74 41.91 -22.56
N THR A 3 -49.92 41.04 -21.97
CA THR A 3 -50.23 39.77 -21.27
C THR A 3 -48.98 38.90 -21.31
N GLN A 4 -48.73 38.16 -20.21
CA GLN A 4 -47.61 37.24 -19.97
C GLN A 4 -46.36 37.84 -19.31
N LEU A 5 -46.49 38.41 -18.11
CA LEU A 5 -45.41 38.38 -17.11
C LEU A 5 -45.87 38.62 -15.65
N SER A 6 -46.99 38.02 -15.22
CA SER A 6 -47.34 37.97 -13.78
C SER A 6 -48.03 36.66 -13.36
N ARG A 7 -47.50 35.53 -13.82
CA ARG A 7 -47.99 34.20 -13.41
C ARG A 7 -46.89 33.14 -13.36
N VAL A 8 -45.76 33.44 -12.70
CA VAL A 8 -44.78 32.44 -12.20
C VAL A 8 -44.16 32.91 -10.87
N ILE A 9 -44.98 33.45 -9.98
CA ILE A 9 -44.61 33.64 -8.56
C ILE A 9 -45.83 33.21 -7.75
N GLY A 10 -45.89 31.92 -7.42
CA GLY A 10 -47.01 31.38 -6.65
C GLY A 10 -47.36 29.92 -6.92
N SER A 11 -46.37 29.01 -7.01
CA SER A 11 -46.55 27.56 -6.77
C SER A 11 -45.21 26.81 -6.79
N ALA A 12 -44.30 27.12 -5.87
CA ALA A 12 -43.08 26.33 -5.67
C ALA A 12 -42.65 26.37 -4.20
N ASN A 13 -43.62 26.19 -3.29
CA ASN A 13 -43.38 26.29 -1.85
C ASN A 13 -44.00 25.14 -1.05
N SER A 14 -44.15 23.95 -1.65
CA SER A 14 -44.64 22.76 -0.92
C SER A 14 -44.04 21.43 -1.37
N LEU A 15 -42.88 21.41 -2.04
CA LEU A 15 -42.17 20.17 -2.44
C LEU A 15 -40.66 20.21 -2.15
N LEU A 16 -40.23 21.02 -1.18
CA LEU A 16 -38.83 21.13 -0.71
C LEU A 16 -38.74 21.09 0.83
N ARG A 17 -39.63 20.34 1.47
CA ARG A 17 -39.57 20.03 2.90
C ARG A 17 -39.93 18.57 3.10
N GLU A 18 -38.97 17.68 2.80
CA GLU A 18 -38.78 16.44 3.58
C GLU A 18 -37.48 15.66 3.28
N ASP A 19 -36.75 15.92 2.18
CA ASP A 19 -35.54 15.14 1.84
C ASP A 19 -34.21 15.93 1.95
N LEU A 20 -33.95 16.62 3.06
CA LEU A 20 -32.69 17.35 3.28
C LEU A 20 -32.13 17.27 4.71
N SER A 21 -32.50 16.24 5.48
CA SER A 21 -31.95 16.03 6.83
C SER A 21 -30.93 14.88 6.95
N LEU A 22 -30.60 14.16 5.86
CA LEU A 22 -29.62 13.07 5.91
C LEU A 22 -28.34 13.24 5.07
N ILE A 23 -28.21 14.29 4.26
CA ILE A 23 -27.02 14.52 3.41
C ILE A 23 -26.18 15.74 3.86
N GLY A 24 -26.70 16.56 4.79
CA GLY A 24 -26.01 17.76 5.30
C GLY A 24 -25.10 17.57 6.53
N SER A 25 -25.01 16.35 7.09
CA SER A 25 -24.35 16.12 8.39
C SER A 25 -22.94 15.50 8.28
N LEU A 26 -22.64 14.73 7.23
CA LEU A 26 -21.31 14.09 7.10
C LEU A 26 -20.24 14.99 6.46
N ILE A 27 -20.63 15.93 5.60
CA ILE A 27 -19.68 16.81 4.91
C ILE A 27 -19.20 17.95 5.83
N SER A 28 -20.06 18.45 6.72
CA SER A 28 -19.71 19.51 7.66
C SER A 28 -18.81 19.02 8.80
N PHE A 29 -18.88 17.74 9.17
CA PHE A 29 -18.05 17.16 10.24
C PHE A 29 -16.61 16.87 9.77
N ARG A 30 -16.39 16.50 8.50
CA ARG A 30 -15.04 16.33 7.92
C ARG A 30 -14.32 17.67 7.74
N VAL A 31 -15.03 18.72 7.31
CA VAL A 31 -14.47 20.08 7.18
C VAL A 31 -14.19 20.69 8.56
N LEU A 32 -15.01 20.42 9.58
CA LEU A 32 -14.78 20.90 10.95
C LEU A 32 -13.61 20.18 11.64
N ILE A 33 -13.38 18.88 11.37
CA ILE A 33 -12.21 18.14 11.86
C ILE A 33 -10.93 18.59 11.16
N LEU A 34 -10.96 18.90 9.86
CA LEU A 34 -9.85 19.53 9.14
C LEU A 34 -9.54 20.95 9.63
N LEU A 35 -10.57 21.72 10.02
CA LEU A 35 -10.40 23.03 10.68
C LEU A 35 -9.83 22.90 12.11
N PHE A 36 -10.22 21.86 12.85
CA PHE A 36 -9.70 21.58 14.20
C PHE A 36 -8.28 21.00 14.18
N LEU A 37 -7.89 20.26 13.14
CA LEU A 37 -6.50 19.83 12.89
C LEU A 37 -5.61 20.99 12.42
N HIS A 38 -6.17 21.97 11.69
CA HIS A 38 -5.47 23.23 11.37
C HIS A 38 -5.31 24.15 12.59
N LEU A 39 -6.27 24.20 13.53
CA LEU A 39 -6.18 25.03 14.73
C LEU A 39 -5.24 24.45 15.81
N ALA A 40 -5.03 23.13 15.85
CA ALA A 40 -4.12 22.51 16.81
C ALA A 40 -2.63 22.78 16.52
N SER A 41 -2.29 23.20 15.29
CA SER A 41 -0.95 23.64 14.89
C SER A 41 -0.66 25.12 15.19
N LEU A 42 -1.64 25.88 15.68
CA LEU A 42 -1.54 27.33 15.92
C LEU A 42 -1.13 27.72 17.35
N ILE A 43 -0.91 26.75 18.26
CA ILE A 43 -0.67 27.02 19.69
C ILE A 43 0.82 26.97 20.10
N ILE A 44 1.76 26.95 19.13
CA ILE A 44 3.18 27.31 19.38
C ILE A 44 3.63 28.33 18.31
N THR A 45 2.90 29.44 18.22
CA THR A 45 3.26 30.63 17.42
C THR A 45 3.11 31.90 18.26
N LEU A 46 3.66 31.86 19.48
CA LEU A 46 4.04 33.02 20.28
C LEU A 46 5.57 32.92 20.38
N ASP A 47 6.34 33.36 19.41
CA ASP A 47 6.71 34.74 19.07
C ASP A 47 7.24 34.72 17.61
N PHE A 48 7.45 35.87 16.95
CA PHE A 48 8.01 36.03 15.58
C PHE A 48 7.06 36.06 14.36
N SER A 49 5.79 36.48 14.50
CA SER A 49 4.90 36.64 13.33
C SER A 49 4.68 38.06 12.81
N ASN A 50 5.36 39.12 13.29
CA ASN A 50 5.14 40.49 12.76
C ASN A 50 6.35 41.45 12.76
N ALA A 51 7.60 40.96 12.68
CA ALA A 51 8.77 41.86 12.66
C ALA A 51 9.94 41.32 11.81
N ASP A 52 9.70 40.94 10.55
CA ASP A 52 10.79 40.53 9.62
C ASP A 52 11.32 41.69 8.74
N THR A 53 10.84 42.92 8.91
CA THR A 53 11.44 44.12 8.31
C THR A 53 12.37 44.81 9.33
N GLY A 54 13.66 44.97 9.00
CA GLY A 54 14.61 45.73 9.81
C GLY A 54 15.77 44.96 10.45
N ILE A 55 16.08 43.74 10.00
CA ILE A 55 17.34 43.07 10.37
C ILE A 55 18.50 43.80 9.69
N ASN A 56 19.37 44.42 10.50
CA ASN A 56 20.60 45.03 10.03
C ASN A 56 21.74 44.00 9.97
N THR A 57 22.61 44.12 8.98
CA THR A 57 23.87 43.39 8.95
C THR A 57 24.69 43.77 10.16
N ALA A 58 25.14 42.75 10.90
CA ALA A 58 25.93 42.93 12.11
C ALA A 58 26.81 41.70 12.31
N ILE A 59 28.05 41.78 11.84
CA ILE A 59 29.07 40.74 12.07
C ILE A 59 30.18 41.34 12.94
N THR A 60 30.43 40.74 14.10
CA THR A 60 31.46 41.19 15.04
C THR A 60 32.40 40.05 15.41
N PRO A 61 33.73 40.25 15.52
CA PRO A 61 34.62 39.24 16.10
C PRO A 61 34.31 39.05 17.60
N SER A 62 34.39 37.82 18.12
CA SER A 62 34.10 37.58 19.54
C SER A 62 35.04 38.36 20.46
N GLY A 63 34.48 39.20 21.33
CA GLY A 63 35.25 40.05 22.24
C GLY A 63 36.00 41.21 21.56
N GLY A 64 35.71 41.49 20.28
CA GLY A 64 36.33 42.58 19.51
C GLY A 64 37.56 42.15 18.70
N THR A 65 38.01 43.04 17.82
CA THR A 65 39.16 42.85 16.95
C THR A 65 40.44 42.68 17.80
N GLY A 66 41.22 41.63 17.53
CA GLY A 66 42.44 41.33 18.28
C GLY A 66 42.23 40.61 19.63
N SER A 67 40.99 40.34 20.03
CA SER A 67 40.70 39.50 21.20
C SER A 67 41.15 38.05 20.96
N THR A 68 41.70 37.39 21.98
CA THR A 68 42.01 35.95 21.89
C THR A 68 40.74 35.11 21.67
N ALA A 69 39.58 35.58 22.14
CA ALA A 69 38.30 34.91 21.96
C ALA A 69 37.83 34.91 20.49
N SER A 70 38.34 35.84 19.66
CA SER A 70 37.98 35.95 18.25
C SER A 70 38.69 34.92 17.37
N LEU A 71 39.69 34.21 17.90
CA LEU A 71 40.56 33.30 17.14
C LEU A 71 41.27 34.00 15.99
N GLY A 72 41.56 35.30 16.11
CA GLY A 72 42.20 36.08 15.05
C GLY A 72 41.26 36.40 13.88
N THR A 73 39.94 36.22 14.03
CA THR A 73 38.95 36.67 13.05
C THR A 73 39.00 38.19 12.90
N THR A 74 39.02 38.64 11.65
CA THR A 74 38.88 40.06 11.29
C THR A 74 37.73 40.23 10.31
N VAL A 75 37.00 41.34 10.45
CA VAL A 75 35.88 41.69 9.56
C VAL A 75 36.06 43.10 9.00
N THR A 76 35.60 43.35 7.79
CA THR A 76 35.53 44.69 7.18
C THR A 76 34.18 44.93 6.50
N SER A 77 33.74 46.19 6.44
CA SER A 77 32.52 46.60 5.73
C SER A 77 32.82 47.05 4.29
N GLY A 78 32.06 46.54 3.32
CA GLY A 78 32.15 46.93 1.92
C GLY A 78 33.54 46.70 1.34
N THR A 79 34.09 47.71 0.65
CA THR A 79 35.43 47.65 0.04
C THR A 79 36.55 48.10 1.00
N SER A 80 36.24 48.34 2.28
CA SER A 80 37.24 48.73 3.27
C SER A 80 38.26 47.62 3.49
N THR A 81 39.54 48.01 3.53
CA THR A 81 40.67 47.14 3.90
C THR A 81 41.08 47.30 5.37
N VAL A 82 40.35 48.11 6.14
CA VAL A 82 40.62 48.34 7.57
C VAL A 82 39.66 47.49 8.41
N PRO A 83 40.17 46.58 9.26
CA PRO A 83 39.37 45.80 10.20
C PRO A 83 38.51 46.66 11.12
N THR A 84 37.29 46.22 11.41
CA THR A 84 36.36 46.90 12.32
C THR A 84 35.80 45.92 13.37
N ASP A 85 35.37 46.44 14.51
CA ASP A 85 34.69 45.63 15.53
C ASP A 85 33.26 45.25 15.14
N LEU A 86 32.68 46.00 14.20
CA LEU A 86 31.35 45.76 13.63
C LEU A 86 31.41 45.97 12.13
N CYS A 87 31.05 44.93 11.39
CA CYS A 87 30.69 45.06 9.99
C CYS A 87 29.18 45.28 9.86
N SER A 88 28.79 46.30 9.08
CA SER A 88 27.41 46.77 8.94
C SER A 88 26.81 46.63 7.53
N ALA A 89 27.62 46.23 6.53
CA ALA A 89 27.19 45.98 5.16
C ALA A 89 28.29 45.26 4.37
N ASN A 90 27.92 44.32 3.49
CA ASN A 90 28.83 43.56 2.61
C ASN A 90 30.15 43.13 3.28
N CYS A 91 30.05 42.26 4.27
CA CYS A 91 31.13 41.89 5.17
C CYS A 91 32.16 40.98 4.53
N VAL A 92 33.45 41.35 4.63
CA VAL A 92 34.57 40.47 4.28
C VAL A 92 35.18 39.93 5.55
N ILE A 93 35.19 38.60 5.68
CA ILE A 93 35.71 37.85 6.82
C ILE A 93 37.08 37.29 6.43
N THR A 94 38.11 37.64 7.18
CA THR A 94 39.50 37.23 6.97
C THR A 94 40.15 36.80 8.29
N GLY A 95 41.40 36.36 8.23
CA GLY A 95 42.13 35.89 9.40
C GLY A 95 41.64 34.53 9.86
N GLY A 96 41.42 34.37 11.16
CA GLY A 96 41.08 33.09 11.80
C GLY A 96 42.33 32.31 12.22
N THR A 97 42.10 31.26 13.01
CA THR A 97 43.17 30.39 13.51
C THR A 97 43.22 29.13 12.67
N ARG A 98 44.32 28.91 11.95
CA ARG A 98 44.51 27.70 11.14
C ARG A 98 45.31 26.65 11.90
N VAL A 99 44.77 25.43 11.97
CA VAL A 99 45.48 24.24 12.48
C VAL A 99 45.37 23.13 11.44
N GLY A 100 46.46 22.86 10.73
CA GLY A 100 46.47 21.98 9.57
C GLY A 100 45.49 22.46 8.49
N ASN A 101 44.50 21.62 8.18
CA ASN A 101 43.49 21.90 7.15
C ASN A 101 42.18 22.48 7.74
N ASN A 102 42.11 22.72 9.05
CA ASN A 102 40.98 23.37 9.71
C ASN A 102 41.26 24.87 9.92
N LEU A 103 40.29 25.72 9.57
CA LEU A 103 40.30 27.16 9.79
C LEU A 103 39.18 27.56 10.75
N PHE A 104 39.55 28.05 11.93
CA PHE A 104 38.60 28.38 13.01
C PHE A 104 38.33 29.88 13.09
N HIS A 105 37.04 30.23 13.19
CA HIS A 105 36.56 31.59 13.37
C HIS A 105 35.60 31.72 14.56
N SER A 106 35.65 32.85 15.27
CA SER A 106 34.71 33.15 16.36
C SER A 106 34.09 34.53 16.22
N PHE A 107 32.76 34.58 16.26
CA PHE A 107 31.95 35.79 16.11
C PHE A 107 31.12 36.10 17.37
N GLY A 108 31.02 37.37 17.74
CA GLY A 108 30.10 37.84 18.77
C GLY A 108 28.66 37.89 18.24
N ASN A 109 28.47 38.49 17.07
CA ASN A 109 27.22 38.51 16.32
C ASN A 109 27.48 38.10 14.87
N PHE A 110 26.51 37.47 14.24
CA PHE A 110 26.58 37.03 12.85
C PHE A 110 25.19 37.15 12.20
N ASN A 111 24.86 38.37 11.78
CA ASN A 111 23.63 38.71 11.07
C ASN A 111 23.94 39.31 9.70
N ILE A 112 23.15 38.95 8.69
CA ILE A 112 23.27 39.42 7.31
C ILE A 112 21.90 39.94 6.87
N ALA A 113 21.80 41.21 6.53
CA ALA A 113 20.58 41.82 5.99
C ALA A 113 20.31 41.36 4.55
N GLU A 114 19.07 41.57 4.09
CA GLU A 114 18.54 41.12 2.80
C GLU A 114 19.42 41.47 1.58
N SER A 115 19.93 42.71 1.53
CA SER A 115 20.71 43.23 0.41
C SER A 115 22.23 43.14 0.61
N ASP A 116 22.67 42.44 1.65
CA ASP A 116 24.09 42.32 2.02
C ASP A 116 24.61 40.91 1.81
N GLY A 117 25.94 40.78 1.85
CA GLY A 117 26.62 39.50 1.87
C GLY A 117 27.67 39.40 2.97
N ALA A 118 28.00 38.18 3.37
CA ALA A 118 29.19 37.85 4.14
C ALA A 118 30.07 36.90 3.35
N ARG A 119 31.36 37.23 3.20
CA ARG A 119 32.30 36.45 2.41
C ARG A 119 33.55 36.09 3.17
N PHE A 120 33.83 34.80 3.31
CA PHE A 120 35.12 34.30 3.79
C PHE A 120 36.17 34.47 2.69
N GLN A 121 37.29 35.09 3.02
CA GLN A 121 38.37 35.43 2.11
C GLN A 121 39.72 35.16 2.77
N THR A 122 40.74 34.86 1.98
CA THR A 122 42.09 34.51 2.48
C THR A 122 42.87 35.72 3.00
N ALA A 123 42.73 36.88 2.36
CA ALA A 123 43.37 38.13 2.77
C ALA A 123 42.56 39.34 2.28
N LEU A 124 42.63 40.49 2.96
CA LEU A 124 41.90 41.71 2.56
C LEU A 124 42.43 42.31 1.25
N THR A 125 43.75 42.28 1.05
CA THR A 125 44.41 42.79 -0.15
C THR A 125 44.96 41.61 -0.97
N THR A 126 44.72 41.62 -2.29
CA THR A 126 45.18 40.57 -3.23
C THR A 126 44.80 39.13 -2.82
N PRO A 127 43.49 38.82 -2.70
CA PRO A 127 43.07 37.50 -2.27
C PRO A 127 43.34 36.43 -3.34
N LEU A 128 43.97 35.33 -2.93
CA LEU A 128 44.18 34.14 -3.76
C LEU A 128 43.38 32.96 -3.16
N PRO A 129 42.84 32.05 -3.99
CA PRO A 129 42.18 30.85 -3.47
C PRO A 129 43.13 29.95 -2.67
N ASP A 130 42.67 29.40 -1.55
CA ASP A 130 43.37 28.40 -0.75
C ASP A 130 42.57 27.09 -0.75
N ALA A 131 43.02 26.14 -1.57
CA ALA A 131 42.44 24.81 -1.66
C ALA A 131 42.92 23.84 -0.56
N GLY A 132 43.87 24.26 0.29
CA GLY A 132 44.41 23.45 1.39
C GLY A 132 43.61 23.55 2.69
N VAL A 133 42.60 24.41 2.75
CA VAL A 133 41.61 24.42 3.83
C VAL A 133 40.51 23.43 3.49
N ALA A 134 40.37 22.40 4.32
CA ALA A 134 39.32 21.39 4.19
C ALA A 134 38.04 21.79 4.93
N ASN A 135 38.17 22.48 6.08
CA ASN A 135 37.02 22.88 6.89
C ASN A 135 37.19 24.31 7.42
N ILE A 136 36.15 25.13 7.26
CA ILE A 136 35.96 26.39 7.97
C ILE A 136 35.00 26.11 9.12
N LEU A 137 35.46 26.25 10.37
CA LEU A 137 34.67 26.04 11.58
C LEU A 137 34.42 27.38 12.26
N ALA A 138 33.19 27.86 12.21
CA ALA A 138 32.76 29.13 12.74
C ALA A 138 31.81 28.94 13.94
N ARG A 139 32.06 29.64 15.04
CA ARG A 139 31.12 29.74 16.17
C ARG A 139 30.57 31.16 16.33
N VAL A 140 29.33 31.26 16.77
CA VAL A 140 28.69 32.50 17.21
C VAL A 140 28.43 32.41 18.71
N THR A 141 28.91 33.41 19.44
CA THR A 141 28.96 33.39 20.91
C THR A 141 27.87 34.25 21.56
N GLY A 142 27.17 35.05 20.76
CA GLY A 142 26.08 35.93 21.20
C GLY A 142 24.69 35.34 20.94
N GLY A 143 23.75 36.20 20.54
CA GLY A 143 22.35 35.83 20.30
C GLY A 143 22.12 35.02 19.01
N PRO A 144 20.85 34.79 18.64
CA PRO A 144 20.47 34.11 17.41
C PRO A 144 21.04 34.79 16.16
N SER A 145 21.33 34.00 15.13
CA SER A 145 21.83 34.48 13.83
C SER A 145 20.70 34.65 12.82
N HIS A 146 20.55 35.85 12.26
CA HIS A 146 19.57 36.15 11.21
C HIS A 146 20.30 36.30 9.87
N LEU A 147 20.06 35.38 8.95
CA LEU A 147 20.74 35.29 7.65
C LEU A 147 19.74 35.57 6.54
N PHE A 148 19.59 36.83 6.14
CA PHE A 148 18.62 37.25 5.12
C PHE A 148 19.28 37.54 3.77
N GLY A 149 20.61 37.69 3.74
CA GLY A 149 21.40 37.90 2.54
C GLY A 149 22.31 36.71 2.19
N SER A 150 23.40 36.98 1.46
CA SER A 150 24.26 35.92 0.90
C SER A 150 25.42 35.52 1.82
N LEU A 151 25.75 34.23 1.86
CA LEU A 151 26.93 33.70 2.55
C LEU A 151 27.87 33.00 1.55
N ASN A 152 29.11 33.47 1.43
CA ASN A 152 30.06 33.02 0.40
C ASN A 152 31.39 32.55 1.01
N SER A 153 31.88 31.39 0.59
CA SER A 153 33.27 30.96 0.80
C SER A 153 33.91 30.35 -0.44
N ALA A 154 33.11 29.83 -1.39
CA ALA A 154 33.59 29.06 -2.54
C ALA A 154 34.64 29.79 -3.39
N THR A 155 34.55 31.13 -3.47
CA THR A 155 35.45 31.95 -4.28
C THR A 155 36.92 31.81 -3.82
N TYR A 156 37.14 31.74 -2.51
CA TYR A 156 38.48 31.76 -1.92
C TYR A 156 38.85 30.47 -1.21
N TYR A 157 37.86 29.63 -0.90
CA TYR A 157 38.03 28.33 -0.29
C TYR A 157 37.21 27.29 -1.07
N PRO A 158 37.65 26.92 -2.29
CA PRO A 158 36.82 26.20 -3.26
C PRO A 158 36.47 24.77 -2.88
N ASN A 159 37.20 24.16 -1.92
CA ASN A 159 36.96 22.78 -1.47
C ASN A 159 36.54 22.71 0.01
N ALA A 160 36.40 23.85 0.69
CA ALA A 160 36.22 23.86 2.13
C ALA A 160 34.75 23.62 2.52
N ASN A 161 34.54 22.66 3.41
CA ASN A 161 33.28 22.52 4.14
C ASN A 161 33.10 23.72 5.08
N LEU A 162 31.86 24.12 5.34
CA LEU A 162 31.53 25.18 6.29
C LEU A 162 30.70 24.62 7.44
N PHE A 163 31.23 24.70 8.65
CA PHE A 163 30.51 24.43 9.89
C PHE A 163 30.19 25.76 10.58
N LEU A 164 28.91 26.12 10.69
CA LEU A 164 28.47 27.31 11.39
C LEU A 164 27.64 26.91 12.62
N MET A 165 28.22 27.13 13.80
CA MET A 165 27.65 26.75 15.08
C MET A 165 27.14 27.98 15.84
N ASN A 166 25.86 27.99 16.20
CA ASN A 166 25.27 28.99 17.09
C ASN A 166 24.27 28.33 18.04
N PRO A 167 24.61 28.12 19.33
CA PRO A 167 23.70 27.53 20.32
C PRO A 167 22.35 28.26 20.45
N SER A 168 22.30 29.55 20.11
CA SER A 168 21.10 30.38 20.17
C SER A 168 20.14 30.18 18.99
N GLY A 169 20.57 29.48 17.93
CA GLY A 169 19.74 29.17 16.76
C GLY A 169 19.92 30.12 15.56
N PHE A 170 19.18 29.81 14.49
CA PHE A 170 19.27 30.51 13.19
C PHE A 170 17.88 30.81 12.62
N LEU A 171 17.77 31.96 11.95
CA LEU A 171 16.64 32.33 11.11
C LEU A 171 17.15 32.71 9.72
N PHE A 172 16.75 31.98 8.69
CA PHE A 172 17.02 32.30 7.29
C PHE A 172 15.82 33.01 6.67
N GLY A 173 16.07 34.17 6.07
CA GLY A 173 15.05 34.98 5.40
C GLY A 173 14.89 34.63 3.92
N PRO A 174 13.87 35.20 3.22
CA PRO A 174 13.55 34.82 1.84
C PRO A 174 14.69 34.98 0.84
N ASN A 175 15.55 35.99 1.00
CA ASN A 175 16.67 36.26 0.10
C ASN A 175 17.98 35.55 0.50
N ALA A 176 17.93 34.69 1.52
CA ALA A 176 19.13 34.00 1.98
C ALA A 176 19.63 33.00 0.93
N THR A 177 20.92 33.06 0.64
CA THR A 177 21.60 32.18 -0.33
C THR A 177 22.95 31.70 0.20
N LEU A 178 23.36 30.51 -0.24
CA LEU A 178 24.65 29.91 0.11
C LEU A 178 25.49 29.73 -1.15
N ASN A 179 26.78 30.04 -1.04
CA ASN A 179 27.79 29.74 -2.06
C ASN A 179 29.08 29.28 -1.37
N VAL A 180 29.13 27.99 -1.06
CA VAL A 180 30.20 27.34 -0.29
C VAL A 180 30.90 26.31 -1.17
N GLY A 181 32.22 26.19 -1.02
CA GLY A 181 33.03 25.31 -1.86
C GLY A 181 32.78 23.81 -1.61
N GLY A 182 32.47 23.45 -0.37
CA GLY A 182 32.12 22.10 0.04
C GLY A 182 30.74 21.98 0.70
N THR A 183 30.59 20.99 1.59
CA THR A 183 29.35 20.74 2.35
C THR A 183 29.13 21.81 3.41
N VAL A 184 27.87 22.23 3.60
CA VAL A 184 27.47 23.19 4.64
C VAL A 184 26.79 22.46 5.79
N THR A 185 27.22 22.74 7.01
CA THR A 185 26.55 22.31 8.24
C THR A 185 26.20 23.50 9.11
N ILE A 186 24.92 23.65 9.42
CA ILE A 186 24.39 24.65 10.34
C ILE A 186 23.93 23.93 11.61
N THR A 187 24.38 24.38 12.77
CA THR A 187 24.08 23.66 14.02
C THR A 187 23.89 24.56 15.22
N SER A 188 22.96 24.20 16.10
CA SER A 188 22.82 24.81 17.44
C SER A 188 23.47 23.99 18.55
N ALA A 189 24.39 23.10 18.19
CA ALA A 189 25.22 22.41 19.15
C ALA A 189 26.03 23.39 20.01
N ASN A 190 26.33 22.95 21.23
CA ASN A 190 27.16 23.69 22.17
C ASN A 190 28.65 23.50 21.92
N TYR A 191 29.03 22.43 21.24
CA TYR A 191 30.40 22.20 20.76
C TYR A 191 30.43 21.29 19.54
N LEU A 192 31.50 21.39 18.77
CA LEU A 192 31.90 20.40 17.77
C LEU A 192 33.03 19.57 18.36
N ARG A 193 32.87 18.25 18.47
CA ARG A 193 33.94 17.34 18.88
C ARG A 193 34.70 16.88 17.64
N LEU A 194 36.02 16.89 17.70
CA LEU A 194 36.92 16.40 16.66
C LEU A 194 37.28 14.91 16.89
N GLU A 195 37.83 14.24 15.88
CA GLU A 195 38.15 12.80 15.96
C GLU A 195 39.19 12.44 17.04
N ASP A 196 40.07 13.38 17.41
CA ASP A 196 41.02 13.24 18.51
C ASP A 196 40.43 13.60 19.89
N ASN A 197 39.11 13.81 19.95
CA ASN A 197 38.31 14.22 21.11
C ASN A 197 38.50 15.67 21.58
N VAL A 198 39.28 16.48 20.86
CA VAL A 198 39.32 17.93 21.10
C VAL A 198 37.95 18.55 20.80
N ARG A 199 37.54 19.57 21.55
CA ARG A 199 36.25 20.26 21.37
C ARG A 199 36.42 21.70 20.94
N PHE A 200 35.77 22.08 19.86
CA PHE A 200 35.53 23.47 19.51
C PHE A 200 34.21 23.93 20.15
N ASN A 201 34.30 24.64 21.27
CA ASN A 201 33.15 25.04 22.08
C ASN A 201 32.49 26.32 21.55
N GLY A 202 31.16 26.39 21.61
CA GLY A 202 30.38 27.59 21.26
C GLY A 202 30.58 28.75 22.24
N ILE A 203 30.97 28.46 23.48
CA ILE A 203 31.44 29.47 24.44
C ILE A 203 32.98 29.49 24.40
N PRO A 204 33.62 30.63 24.07
CA PRO A 204 35.07 30.75 24.02
C PRO A 204 35.75 30.43 25.35
N SER A 205 36.89 29.73 25.27
CA SER A 205 37.76 29.49 26.42
C SER A 205 39.19 29.41 25.95
N ALA A 206 40.07 30.29 26.46
CA ALA A 206 41.47 30.33 26.06
C ALA A 206 42.18 28.98 26.25
N THR A 207 41.82 28.20 27.28
CA THR A 207 42.42 26.88 27.55
C THR A 207 41.93 25.79 26.60
N ALA A 208 40.68 25.86 26.14
CA ALA A 208 40.13 24.93 25.16
C ALA A 208 40.58 25.29 23.74
N ASP A 209 40.56 26.57 23.42
CA ASP A 209 40.93 27.11 22.10
C ASP A 209 42.43 26.88 21.79
N ALA A 210 43.28 26.82 22.82
CA ALA A 210 44.70 26.45 22.65
C ALA A 210 44.93 24.98 22.28
N GLN A 211 43.93 24.11 22.41
CA GLN A 211 44.03 22.68 22.11
C GLN A 211 43.45 22.31 20.74
N LEU A 212 42.93 23.29 19.97
CA LEU A 212 42.38 23.05 18.65
C LEU A 212 43.37 22.30 17.74
N SER A 213 42.85 21.35 16.98
CA SER A 213 43.64 20.42 16.19
C SER A 213 43.22 20.37 14.72
N ALA A 214 43.99 19.63 13.93
CA ALA A 214 43.71 19.37 12.52
C ALA A 214 42.75 18.18 12.30
N ALA A 215 42.27 17.54 13.37
CA ALA A 215 41.37 16.40 13.26
C ALA A 215 40.01 16.83 12.65
N PRO A 216 39.39 16.00 11.80
CA PRO A 216 38.04 16.25 11.29
C PRO A 216 37.00 16.38 12.41
N VAL A 217 35.86 17.00 12.11
CA VAL A 217 34.69 16.99 13.01
C VAL A 217 34.17 15.56 13.10
N ALA A 218 33.90 15.10 14.32
CA ALA A 218 33.36 13.78 14.63
C ALA A 218 31.91 13.82 15.12
N ALA A 219 31.51 14.85 15.88
CA ALA A 219 30.16 14.94 16.42
C ALA A 219 29.71 16.36 16.80
N PHE A 220 28.39 16.54 16.90
CA PHE A 220 27.69 17.71 17.39
C PHE A 220 27.23 17.47 18.83
N GLY A 221 27.72 18.26 19.78
CA GLY A 221 27.46 18.05 21.20
C GLY A 221 26.46 19.03 21.80
N PHE A 222 25.47 18.50 22.51
CA PHE A 222 24.43 19.26 23.19
C PHE A 222 24.55 19.08 24.71
N ILE A 223 24.61 20.18 25.47
CA ILE A 223 24.75 20.15 26.94
C ILE A 223 23.46 20.55 27.67
N GLY A 224 22.50 21.17 26.99
CA GLY A 224 21.23 21.64 27.57
C GLY A 224 20.00 20.94 26.99
N SER A 225 18.83 21.22 27.58
CA SER A 225 17.53 20.63 27.19
C SER A 225 16.67 21.51 26.27
N ASN A 226 17.23 22.63 25.77
CA ASN A 226 16.53 23.49 24.81
C ASN A 226 17.51 24.06 23.78
N PRO A 227 18.04 23.22 22.86
CA PRO A 227 18.90 23.69 21.79
C PRO A 227 18.16 24.72 20.91
N GLY A 228 18.88 25.73 20.41
CA GLY A 228 18.29 26.76 19.55
C GLY A 228 17.66 26.16 18.28
N ALA A 229 16.55 26.74 17.84
CA ALA A 229 15.86 26.29 16.62
C ALA A 229 16.59 26.75 15.35
N ILE A 230 16.33 26.06 14.23
CA ILE A 230 16.65 26.55 12.89
C ILE A 230 15.34 26.78 12.15
N ILE A 231 15.14 28.01 11.68
CA ILE A 231 13.95 28.41 10.93
C ILE A 231 14.39 28.89 9.55
N VAL A 232 13.73 28.41 8.50
CA VAL A 232 13.96 28.80 7.10
C VAL A 232 12.64 29.31 6.52
N LYS A 233 12.61 30.57 6.10
CA LYS A 233 11.42 31.20 5.50
C LYS A 233 11.71 31.64 4.07
N GLY A 234 11.22 30.89 3.09
CA GLY A 234 11.31 31.23 1.66
C GLY A 234 12.70 31.13 1.02
N SER A 235 13.75 30.90 1.81
CA SER A 235 15.14 30.91 1.35
C SER A 235 15.44 29.92 0.24
N GLN A 236 16.38 30.27 -0.65
CA GLN A 236 16.90 29.41 -1.71
C GLN A 236 18.32 28.95 -1.35
N LEU A 237 18.41 27.93 -0.49
CA LEU A 237 19.69 27.41 0.02
C LEU A 237 20.18 26.31 -0.91
N ALA A 238 21.29 26.52 -1.61
CA ALA A 238 21.85 25.55 -2.54
C ALA A 238 23.36 25.38 -2.37
N VAL A 239 23.85 24.18 -2.64
CA VAL A 239 25.29 23.86 -2.78
C VAL A 239 25.55 23.25 -4.16
N SER A 240 26.82 23.17 -4.55
CA SER A 240 27.23 22.53 -5.79
C SER A 240 26.99 21.00 -5.75
N GLU A 241 26.92 20.40 -6.94
CA GLU A 241 26.74 18.96 -7.13
C GLU A 241 27.72 18.13 -6.29
N GLY A 242 27.23 17.04 -5.71
CA GLY A 242 28.01 16.12 -4.85
C GLY A 242 28.26 16.60 -3.42
N HIS A 243 27.89 17.84 -3.08
CA HIS A 243 28.01 18.39 -1.71
C HIS A 243 26.68 18.40 -0.96
N GLY A 244 26.72 18.50 0.38
CA GLY A 244 25.53 18.42 1.21
C GLY A 244 25.13 19.70 1.95
N VAL A 245 23.91 19.68 2.51
CA VAL A 245 23.37 20.66 3.46
C VAL A 245 22.89 19.90 4.71
N SER A 246 23.51 20.15 5.85
CA SER A 246 23.16 19.50 7.12
C SER A 246 22.69 20.52 8.15
N MET A 247 21.57 20.24 8.82
CA MET A 247 21.02 21.03 9.91
C MET A 247 20.89 20.14 11.15
N VAL A 248 21.66 20.43 12.20
CA VAL A 248 21.68 19.64 13.44
C VAL A 248 21.38 20.57 14.62
N SER A 249 20.14 20.57 15.11
CA SER A 249 19.68 21.62 16.01
C SER A 249 18.53 21.19 16.93
N GLY A 250 17.89 22.17 17.58
CA GLY A 250 16.60 22.00 18.23
C GLY A 250 15.50 21.72 17.21
N ASN A 251 14.34 22.36 17.37
CA ASN A 251 13.29 22.23 16.35
C ASN A 251 13.74 22.87 15.02
N ILE A 252 13.38 22.22 13.91
CA ILE A 252 13.65 22.72 12.55
C ILE A 252 12.30 23.02 11.89
N ASN A 253 12.11 24.26 11.43
CA ASN A 253 10.91 24.69 10.71
C ASN A 253 11.31 25.29 9.35
N ILE A 254 10.83 24.68 8.27
CA ILE A 254 11.05 25.14 6.90
C ILE A 254 9.68 25.41 6.27
N GLN A 255 9.49 26.64 5.83
CA GLN A 255 8.21 27.14 5.33
C GLN A 255 8.40 28.21 4.26
N SER A 256 7.31 28.62 3.60
CA SER A 256 7.35 29.77 2.72
C SER A 256 7.63 31.06 3.49
N GLY A 257 8.14 32.05 2.76
CA GLY A 257 8.39 33.39 3.25
C GLY A 257 7.82 34.42 2.27
N THR A 258 7.72 35.66 2.72
CA THR A 258 7.23 36.76 1.88
C THR A 258 8.38 37.69 1.55
N LEU A 259 8.64 37.89 0.26
CA LEU A 259 9.62 38.85 -0.24
C LEU A 259 9.16 40.29 0.02
N THR A 260 10.10 41.24 -0.05
CA THR A 260 9.84 42.67 0.16
C THR A 260 8.81 43.25 -0.82
N ASP A 261 8.65 42.64 -2.00
CA ASP A 261 7.64 43.02 -2.99
C ASP A 261 6.24 42.41 -2.73
N GLY A 262 6.07 41.63 -1.66
CA GLY A 262 4.84 40.96 -1.27
C GLY A 262 4.65 39.56 -1.88
N THR A 263 5.57 39.09 -2.72
CA THR A 263 5.51 37.76 -3.32
C THR A 263 5.76 36.68 -2.28
N VAL A 264 4.90 35.65 -2.23
CA VAL A 264 5.12 34.45 -1.40
C VAL A 264 6.07 33.51 -2.13
N GLN A 265 7.16 33.14 -1.48
CA GLN A 265 8.20 32.27 -2.01
C GLN A 265 8.33 31.02 -1.14
N SER A 266 8.27 29.84 -1.76
CA SER A 266 8.54 28.56 -1.08
C SER A 266 10.02 28.42 -0.72
N ALA A 267 10.32 27.85 0.45
CA ALA A 267 11.69 27.51 0.80
C ALA A 267 12.20 26.32 -0.02
N ARG A 268 13.46 26.40 -0.48
CA ARG A 268 14.14 25.33 -1.21
C ARG A 268 15.51 25.06 -0.59
N LEU A 269 15.78 23.80 -0.26
CA LEU A 269 17.12 23.29 0.05
C LEU A 269 17.55 22.36 -1.08
N SER A 270 18.66 22.68 -1.76
CA SER A 270 19.14 21.96 -2.95
C SER A 270 20.57 21.45 -2.76
N ALA A 271 20.77 20.15 -2.89
CA ALA A 271 22.07 19.48 -2.84
C ALA A 271 22.13 18.37 -3.91
N PRO A 272 22.20 18.71 -5.21
CA PRO A 272 22.13 17.74 -6.31
C PRO A 272 23.20 16.64 -6.17
N GLY A 273 22.79 15.37 -6.19
CA GLY A 273 23.69 14.21 -6.05
C GLY A 273 24.38 14.08 -4.67
N GLY A 274 24.12 15.02 -3.76
CA GLY A 274 24.71 15.11 -2.43
C GLY A 274 23.77 14.63 -1.33
N GLN A 275 23.81 15.28 -0.17
CA GLN A 275 23.00 14.89 0.99
C GLN A 275 22.32 16.06 1.67
N ILE A 276 21.07 15.89 2.08
CA ILE A 276 20.38 16.78 3.01
C ILE A 276 20.13 16.03 4.31
N ASN A 277 20.71 16.48 5.42
CA ASN A 277 20.55 15.86 6.74
C ASN A 277 19.82 16.81 7.69
N LEU A 278 18.65 16.43 8.19
CA LEU A 278 17.89 17.20 9.19
C LEU A 278 17.81 16.39 10.49
N VAL A 279 18.47 16.89 11.53
CA VAL A 279 18.52 16.24 12.84
C VAL A 279 18.02 17.20 13.91
N SER A 280 16.94 16.81 14.59
CA SER A 280 16.33 17.59 15.66
C SER A 280 16.46 16.90 17.02
N VAL A 281 17.04 17.60 17.99
CA VAL A 281 17.29 17.11 19.36
C VAL A 281 16.73 18.06 20.43
N THR A 282 16.33 17.52 21.58
CA THR A 282 15.72 18.26 22.71
C THR A 282 16.34 17.93 24.06
N SER A 283 17.44 17.17 24.09
CA SER A 283 18.18 16.88 25.32
C SER A 283 19.68 16.82 25.10
N THR A 284 20.41 16.71 26.21
CA THR A 284 21.85 16.49 26.26
C THR A 284 22.26 15.19 25.55
N GLY A 285 23.39 15.24 24.84
CA GLY A 285 24.07 14.11 24.20
C GLY A 285 24.82 14.52 22.93
N GLU A 286 25.37 13.56 22.19
CA GLU A 286 26.03 13.81 20.91
C GLU A 286 25.29 13.25 19.68
N VAL A 287 25.42 13.94 18.56
CA VAL A 287 25.04 13.44 17.22
C VAL A 287 26.33 13.21 16.43
N PRO A 288 26.75 11.97 16.16
CA PRO A 288 27.88 11.66 15.30
C PRO A 288 27.66 12.14 13.87
N ILE A 289 28.71 12.66 13.22
CA ILE A 289 28.64 13.11 11.82
C ILE A 289 28.64 11.93 10.83
N THR A 290 29.07 10.75 11.27
CA THR A 290 29.24 9.56 10.43
C THR A 290 27.93 9.07 9.81
N ASP A 291 26.84 9.14 10.58
CA ASP A 291 25.52 8.66 10.18
C ASP A 291 24.39 9.62 10.57
N PHE A 292 24.72 10.74 11.20
CA PHE A 292 23.78 11.74 11.73
C PHE A 292 22.73 11.15 12.69
N ASN A 293 22.99 9.98 13.28
CA ASN A 293 22.04 9.31 14.16
C ASN A 293 22.28 9.72 15.62
N PRO A 294 21.33 10.42 16.29
CA PRO A 294 21.49 10.78 17.69
C PRO A 294 21.70 9.54 18.57
N GLU A 295 22.61 9.64 19.56
CA GLU A 295 22.77 8.61 20.60
C GLU A 295 21.42 8.22 21.21
N LEU A 296 21.24 6.94 21.55
CA LEU A 296 19.94 6.39 22.00
C LEU A 296 19.32 7.11 23.21
N THR A 297 20.14 7.79 24.01
CA THR A 297 19.70 8.55 25.19
C THR A 297 19.17 9.95 24.87
N ILE A 298 19.30 10.41 23.63
CA ILE A 298 18.89 11.75 23.22
C ILE A 298 17.41 11.78 22.85
N ASN A 299 16.66 12.67 23.50
CA ASN A 299 15.32 13.03 23.08
C ASN A 299 15.38 13.83 21.78
N ARG A 300 14.47 13.51 20.84
CA ARG A 300 14.43 14.12 19.51
C ARG A 300 13.29 15.14 19.42
N GLY A 301 13.52 16.23 18.69
CA GLY A 301 12.57 17.34 18.53
C GLY A 301 11.69 17.21 17.29
N THR A 302 11.18 18.34 16.79
CA THR A 302 10.30 18.36 15.62
C THR A 302 11.01 18.90 14.39
N VAL A 303 10.75 18.28 13.24
CA VAL A 303 11.01 18.81 11.90
C VAL A 303 9.66 19.08 11.23
N SER A 304 9.42 20.32 10.82
CA SER A 304 8.19 20.70 10.09
C SER A 304 8.58 21.28 8.72
N LEU A 305 8.05 20.67 7.67
CA LEU A 305 8.18 21.08 6.27
C LEU A 305 6.78 21.44 5.76
N ILE A 306 6.50 22.73 5.64
CA ILE A 306 5.15 23.22 5.36
C ILE A 306 5.14 24.25 4.21
N GLN A 307 3.94 24.57 3.72
CA GLN A 307 3.70 25.70 2.81
C GLN A 307 4.55 25.66 1.53
N GLY A 308 4.62 24.51 0.84
CA GLY A 308 5.29 24.40 -0.46
C GLY A 308 6.79 24.16 -0.39
N THR A 309 7.33 23.79 0.78
CA THR A 309 8.77 23.53 0.96
C THR A 309 9.27 22.43 0.02
N ASN A 310 10.46 22.61 -0.55
CA ASN A 310 11.11 21.62 -1.41
C ASN A 310 12.53 21.28 -0.91
N LEU A 311 12.75 20.01 -0.55
CA LEU A 311 14.08 19.45 -0.32
C LEU A 311 14.48 18.64 -1.55
N ASN A 312 15.59 18.99 -2.21
CA ASN A 312 15.94 18.42 -3.50
C ASN A 312 17.41 17.96 -3.55
N VAL A 313 17.60 16.67 -3.81
CA VAL A 313 18.89 16.03 -4.07
C VAL A 313 18.92 15.30 -5.41
N SER A 314 17.94 15.54 -6.28
CA SER A 314 17.83 14.90 -7.59
C SER A 314 19.03 15.25 -8.48
N ASP A 315 19.53 14.26 -9.20
CA ASP A 315 20.66 14.35 -10.13
C ASP A 315 20.74 13.07 -10.98
N ASP A 316 21.77 12.87 -11.81
CA ASP A 316 21.91 11.66 -12.64
C ASP A 316 21.88 10.36 -11.81
N LYS A 317 22.49 10.36 -10.61
CA LYS A 317 22.44 9.28 -9.62
C LYS A 317 21.42 9.52 -8.50
N GLY A 318 20.94 10.75 -8.33
CA GLY A 318 20.26 11.20 -7.13
C GLY A 318 21.15 11.17 -5.87
N GLY A 319 20.73 11.92 -4.85
CA GLY A 319 21.37 11.97 -3.53
C GLY A 319 20.50 11.39 -2.41
N THR A 320 20.83 11.69 -1.16
CA THR A 320 20.10 11.20 0.02
C THR A 320 19.51 12.34 0.85
N ILE A 321 18.24 12.20 1.26
CA ILE A 321 17.61 13.03 2.29
C ILE A 321 17.43 12.17 3.55
N SER A 322 18.07 12.55 4.64
CA SER A 322 17.98 11.88 5.94
C SER A 322 17.33 12.78 6.98
N ILE A 323 16.31 12.26 7.67
CA ILE A 323 15.61 12.97 8.74
C ILE A 323 15.63 12.13 10.02
N ARG A 324 16.13 12.74 11.10
CA ARG A 324 16.15 12.18 12.46
C ARG A 324 15.42 13.13 13.41
N ALA A 325 14.24 12.75 13.86
CA ALA A 325 13.41 13.59 14.71
C ALA A 325 12.53 12.78 15.67
N GLY A 326 11.86 13.47 16.59
CA GLY A 326 10.77 12.91 17.39
C GLY A 326 9.44 13.03 16.65
N LYS A 327 9.28 14.07 15.82
CA LYS A 327 8.12 14.27 14.97
C LYS A 327 8.55 14.84 13.61
N LEU A 328 7.91 14.36 12.54
CA LEU A 328 8.03 14.94 11.21
C LEU A 328 6.64 15.31 10.68
N GLU A 329 6.52 16.53 10.17
CA GLU A 329 5.36 17.00 9.42
C GLU A 329 5.81 17.39 8.01
N VAL A 330 5.20 16.77 7.00
CA VAL A 330 5.34 17.13 5.58
C VAL A 330 3.96 17.53 5.07
N VAL A 331 3.69 18.83 5.02
CA VAL A 331 2.37 19.37 4.64
C VAL A 331 2.51 20.21 3.38
N ASN A 332 1.88 19.78 2.29
CA ASN A 332 1.95 20.40 0.98
C ASN A 332 3.40 20.76 0.59
N SER A 333 4.32 19.83 0.84
CA SER A 333 5.76 20.01 0.70
C SER A 333 6.36 18.72 0.10
N SER A 334 7.54 18.83 -0.50
CA SER A 334 8.16 17.75 -1.27
C SER A 334 9.60 17.45 -0.84
N LEU A 335 9.93 16.17 -0.79
CA LEU A 335 11.28 15.63 -0.67
C LEU A 335 11.57 14.87 -1.96
N THR A 336 12.55 15.31 -2.74
CA THR A 336 12.80 14.79 -4.09
C THR A 336 14.24 14.32 -4.24
N ALA A 337 14.40 13.06 -4.65
CA ALA A 337 15.67 12.39 -4.88
C ALA A 337 15.62 11.57 -6.18
N ASP A 338 15.08 12.18 -7.23
CA ASP A 338 14.90 11.56 -8.54
C ASP A 338 16.27 11.30 -9.21
N THR A 339 16.33 10.24 -10.01
CA THR A 339 17.51 9.74 -10.74
C THR A 339 17.26 9.79 -12.25
N HIS A 340 18.32 9.78 -13.07
CA HIS A 340 18.20 9.72 -14.53
C HIS A 340 18.90 8.48 -15.10
N ASN A 341 20.20 8.57 -15.35
CA ASN A 341 20.92 7.56 -16.14
C ASN A 341 21.82 6.65 -15.30
N MET A 342 22.02 6.96 -14.01
CA MET A 342 22.84 6.16 -13.10
C MET A 342 21.98 5.58 -11.98
N ASP A 343 22.40 4.42 -11.46
CA ASP A 343 21.68 3.73 -10.40
C ASP A 343 21.63 4.58 -9.12
N GLY A 344 20.40 4.77 -8.63
CA GLY A 344 20.08 5.43 -7.39
C GLY A 344 20.88 4.92 -6.20
N VAL A 345 21.10 5.81 -5.23
CA VAL A 345 21.59 5.40 -3.91
C VAL A 345 20.63 4.38 -3.28
N GLN A 346 21.19 3.46 -2.48
CA GLN A 346 20.41 2.39 -1.85
C GLN A 346 19.25 2.95 -1.02
N THR A 347 19.42 4.07 -0.33
CA THR A 347 18.32 4.75 0.38
C THR A 347 18.35 6.23 0.04
N ALA A 348 17.38 6.67 -0.76
CA ALA A 348 17.29 8.03 -1.25
C ALA A 348 16.55 8.94 -0.26
N ILE A 349 15.50 8.42 0.40
CA ILE A 349 14.82 9.13 1.49
C ILE A 349 14.77 8.21 2.71
N ASP A 350 15.43 8.63 3.78
CA ASP A 350 15.54 7.90 5.05
C ASP A 350 14.96 8.74 6.20
N VAL A 351 13.79 8.35 6.69
CA VAL A 351 13.10 9.00 7.80
C VAL A 351 13.08 8.07 9.00
N ASN A 352 13.71 8.48 10.10
CA ASN A 352 13.74 7.72 11.34
C ASN A 352 13.25 8.57 12.53
N LEU A 353 12.07 8.23 13.03
CA LEU A 353 11.36 8.98 14.06
C LEU A 353 11.15 8.16 15.32
N THR A 354 11.31 8.80 16.49
CA THR A 354 10.90 8.19 17.77
C THR A 354 9.42 8.41 18.10
N GLY A 355 8.73 9.29 17.35
CA GLY A 355 7.32 9.62 17.52
C GLY A 355 6.54 9.61 16.20
N ASN A 356 5.94 10.74 15.84
CA ASN A 356 4.85 10.76 14.86
C ASN A 356 5.31 11.25 13.49
N LEU A 357 4.84 10.59 12.43
CA LEU A 357 4.93 11.02 11.05
C LEU A 357 3.56 11.51 10.57
N LEU A 358 3.51 12.72 10.03
CA LEU A 358 2.37 13.25 9.27
C LEU A 358 2.84 13.61 7.87
N ILE A 359 2.21 13.03 6.86
CA ILE A 359 2.36 13.43 5.45
C ILE A 359 0.96 13.77 4.94
N SER A 360 0.79 15.01 4.46
CA SER A 360 -0.48 15.54 3.97
C SER A 360 -0.20 16.38 2.73
N ALA A 361 -0.57 15.90 1.55
CA ALA A 361 -0.34 16.65 0.31
C ALA A 361 -1.41 16.34 -0.73
N ASP A 362 -1.83 17.40 -1.43
CA ASP A 362 -2.95 17.33 -2.38
C ASP A 362 -2.55 17.57 -3.85
N ASN A 363 -1.53 18.39 -4.10
CA ASN A 363 -1.17 18.84 -5.45
C ASN A 363 0.27 18.51 -5.84
N VAL A 364 1.05 17.95 -4.92
CA VAL A 364 2.46 17.63 -5.12
C VAL A 364 2.77 16.29 -4.49
N PRO A 365 3.58 15.44 -5.14
CA PRO A 365 4.13 14.27 -4.47
C PRO A 365 4.91 14.72 -3.24
N ALA A 366 4.63 14.08 -2.10
CA ALA A 366 5.31 14.46 -0.87
C ALA A 366 6.73 13.90 -0.84
N LEU A 367 6.92 12.66 -1.29
CA LEU A 367 8.21 11.98 -1.31
C LEU A 367 8.43 11.34 -2.68
N THR A 368 9.51 11.71 -3.37
CA THR A 368 9.87 11.13 -4.68
C THR A 368 11.31 10.64 -4.72
N ALA A 369 11.51 9.47 -5.30
CA ALA A 369 12.83 8.93 -5.64
C ALA A 369 12.77 8.18 -6.98
N ARG A 370 12.19 8.82 -7.99
CA ARG A 370 11.85 8.21 -9.28
C ARG A 370 13.09 7.93 -10.13
N SER A 371 12.95 7.10 -11.15
CA SER A 371 13.91 7.04 -12.25
C SER A 371 13.30 7.58 -13.53
N LEU A 372 13.91 8.63 -14.08
CA LEU A 372 13.49 9.31 -15.30
C LEU A 372 14.32 8.86 -16.52
N GLY A 373 15.11 7.79 -16.38
CA GLY A 373 15.99 7.26 -17.41
C GLY A 373 16.37 5.80 -17.19
N ASN A 374 17.60 5.42 -17.49
CA ASN A 374 18.03 4.02 -17.42
C ASN A 374 18.50 3.56 -16.03
N GLY A 375 18.71 4.47 -15.08
CA GLY A 375 19.17 4.12 -13.73
C GLY A 375 18.07 3.50 -12.87
N THR A 376 18.42 2.74 -11.84
CA THR A 376 17.44 2.30 -10.83
C THR A 376 16.96 3.46 -9.97
N ALA A 377 15.66 3.52 -9.67
CA ALA A 377 15.08 4.44 -8.70
C ALA A 377 15.60 4.16 -7.27
N GLY A 378 15.68 5.21 -6.45
CA GLY A 378 16.16 5.11 -5.06
C GLY A 378 15.08 4.60 -4.10
N GLU A 379 15.48 4.00 -2.99
CA GLU A 379 14.53 3.48 -1.98
C GLU A 379 14.05 4.57 -1.01
N ILE A 380 12.81 4.42 -0.54
CA ILE A 380 12.22 5.25 0.51
C ILE A 380 11.97 4.39 1.75
N SER A 381 12.53 4.80 2.90
CA SER A 381 12.40 4.11 4.18
C SER A 381 11.84 5.04 5.25
N LEU A 382 10.70 4.65 5.83
CA LEU A 382 9.99 5.43 6.85
C LEU A 382 9.86 4.59 8.13
N THR A 383 10.44 5.07 9.23
CA THR A 383 10.30 4.48 10.56
C THR A 383 9.69 5.48 11.52
N SER A 384 8.61 5.10 12.21
CA SER A 384 7.96 5.95 13.22
C SER A 384 7.26 5.14 14.30
N ARG A 385 6.74 5.81 15.34
CA ARG A 385 5.82 5.19 16.31
C ARG A 385 4.38 5.22 15.81
N GLN A 386 3.99 6.28 15.12
CA GLN A 386 2.68 6.44 14.47
C GLN A 386 2.87 7.15 13.13
N ALA A 387 2.14 6.71 12.10
CA ALA A 387 2.17 7.32 10.78
C ALA A 387 0.76 7.64 10.30
N ARG A 388 0.56 8.88 9.86
CA ARG A 388 -0.63 9.34 9.15
C ARG A 388 -0.24 9.87 7.79
N LEU A 389 -0.81 9.29 6.75
CA LEU A 389 -0.65 9.70 5.36
C LEU A 389 -2.04 10.11 4.84
N GLU A 390 -2.17 11.29 4.27
CA GLU A 390 -3.46 11.76 3.77
C GLU A 390 -3.34 12.58 2.46
N SER A 391 -4.33 12.40 1.59
CA SER A 391 -4.59 13.24 0.42
C SER A 391 -6.09 13.48 0.33
N THR A 392 -6.48 14.73 0.08
CA THR A 392 -7.88 15.19 0.10
C THR A 392 -8.42 15.58 -1.26
N LEU A 393 -7.55 15.88 -2.23
CA LEU A 393 -7.97 16.20 -3.60
C LEU A 393 -8.04 14.94 -4.48
N PRO A 394 -8.95 14.93 -5.48
CA PRO A 394 -9.11 13.79 -6.40
C PRO A 394 -7.98 13.68 -7.43
N GLU A 395 -7.05 14.63 -7.49
CA GLU A 395 -5.94 14.68 -8.44
C GLU A 395 -5.06 13.42 -8.37
N ASP A 396 -4.52 13.00 -9.53
CA ASP A 396 -3.74 11.77 -9.72
C ASP A 396 -2.30 11.88 -9.19
N VAL A 397 -2.11 12.38 -7.97
CA VAL A 397 -0.77 12.61 -7.41
C VAL A 397 -0.42 11.53 -6.39
N SER A 398 0.65 10.77 -6.67
CA SER A 398 1.21 9.82 -5.71
C SER A 398 1.90 10.53 -4.56
N LEU A 399 1.49 10.21 -3.33
CA LEU A 399 2.06 10.81 -2.12
C LEU A 399 3.50 10.32 -1.90
N ILE A 400 3.72 9.03 -2.14
CA ILE A 400 5.03 8.38 -2.14
C ILE A 400 5.25 7.78 -3.53
N ASP A 401 6.29 8.22 -4.21
CA ASP A 401 6.53 7.85 -5.60
C ASP A 401 7.99 7.44 -5.85
N THR A 402 8.17 6.18 -6.24
CA THR A 402 9.46 5.56 -6.57
C THR A 402 9.43 4.93 -7.96
N HIS A 403 8.48 5.34 -8.80
CA HIS A 403 8.29 4.76 -10.12
C HIS A 403 9.50 4.98 -11.04
N THR A 404 9.61 4.12 -12.06
CA THR A 404 10.60 4.24 -13.13
C THR A 404 9.91 4.47 -14.48
N GLU A 405 10.28 5.53 -15.19
CA GLU A 405 9.80 5.83 -16.54
C GLU A 405 10.66 5.12 -17.61
N GLY A 406 11.88 4.67 -17.26
CA GLY A 406 12.82 4.05 -18.20
C GLY A 406 13.11 2.58 -17.90
N SER A 407 14.36 2.15 -18.17
CA SER A 407 14.72 0.71 -18.12
C SER A 407 15.23 0.22 -16.77
N GLY A 408 15.50 1.12 -15.82
CA GLY A 408 15.94 0.75 -14.48
C GLY A 408 14.79 0.30 -13.58
N LYS A 409 15.11 -0.40 -12.49
CA LYS A 409 14.13 -0.90 -11.51
C LYS A 409 13.47 0.24 -10.72
N GLY A 410 12.17 0.13 -10.41
CA GLY A 410 11.48 0.96 -9.43
C GLY A 410 12.08 0.82 -8.02
N GLY A 411 12.04 1.90 -7.23
CA GLY A 411 12.65 1.96 -5.91
C GLY A 411 11.77 1.29 -4.86
N ASN A 412 12.35 0.58 -3.89
CA ASN A 412 11.54 -0.06 -2.86
C ASN A 412 10.95 0.97 -1.88
N VAL A 413 9.76 0.70 -1.34
CA VAL A 413 9.12 1.50 -0.28
C VAL A 413 8.97 0.65 0.96
N THR A 414 9.60 1.07 2.07
CA THR A 414 9.47 0.41 3.38
C THR A 414 8.86 1.35 4.40
N ILE A 415 7.75 0.93 5.02
CA ILE A 415 7.11 1.65 6.13
C ILE A 415 7.09 0.74 7.36
N THR A 416 7.76 1.16 8.43
CA THR A 416 7.73 0.48 9.74
C THR A 416 7.16 1.43 10.77
N THR A 417 5.97 1.13 11.30
CA THR A 417 5.31 1.99 12.29
C THR A 417 4.59 1.21 13.38
N GLY A 418 4.13 1.87 14.44
CA GLY A 418 3.23 1.27 15.43
C GLY A 418 1.79 1.26 14.93
N ASP A 419 1.23 2.43 14.66
CA ASP A 419 -0.10 2.57 14.06
C ASP A 419 0.01 3.29 12.71
N LEU A 420 -0.62 2.74 11.67
CA LEU A 420 -0.69 3.32 10.34
C LEU A 420 -2.13 3.72 10.01
N THR A 421 -2.33 4.98 9.65
CA THR A 421 -3.57 5.48 9.06
C THR A 421 -3.26 6.10 7.70
N VAL A 422 -3.90 5.60 6.64
CA VAL A 422 -3.79 6.14 5.30
C VAL A 422 -5.18 6.50 4.79
N LEU A 423 -5.40 7.77 4.48
CA LEU A 423 -6.68 8.28 3.99
C LEU A 423 -6.50 8.94 2.63
N GLY A 424 -7.13 8.40 1.59
CA GLY A 424 -7.21 9.05 0.29
C GLY A 424 -8.60 9.57 -0.02
N ASN A 425 -8.77 9.96 -1.27
CA ASN A 425 -10.03 10.43 -1.81
C ASN A 425 -10.69 9.31 -2.64
N PRO A 426 -11.95 8.91 -2.35
CA PRO A 426 -12.64 7.85 -3.10
C PRO A 426 -12.93 8.20 -4.56
N ASP A 427 -12.88 9.49 -4.91
CA ASP A 427 -13.04 9.99 -6.27
C ASP A 427 -11.70 10.10 -7.02
N SER A 428 -10.58 9.75 -6.38
CA SER A 428 -9.26 9.75 -7.02
C SER A 428 -8.99 8.45 -7.78
N SER A 429 -8.41 8.58 -8.98
CA SER A 429 -7.85 7.46 -9.75
C SER A 429 -6.36 7.22 -9.48
N GLY A 430 -5.71 8.10 -8.71
CA GLY A 430 -4.27 8.07 -8.45
C GLY A 430 -3.86 7.03 -7.40
N PHE A 431 -2.63 6.52 -7.54
CA PHE A 431 -2.00 5.68 -6.52
C PHE A 431 -1.44 6.54 -5.41
N LEU A 432 -1.74 6.26 -4.14
CA LEU A 432 -1.12 6.97 -3.01
C LEU A 432 0.33 6.54 -2.80
N ILE A 433 0.64 5.27 -3.05
CA ILE A 433 2.00 4.72 -3.08
C ILE A 433 2.24 4.07 -4.44
N SER A 434 3.24 4.56 -5.16
CA SER A 434 3.66 3.99 -6.45
C SER A 434 5.12 3.58 -6.39
N SER A 435 5.37 2.32 -6.72
CA SER A 435 6.70 1.71 -6.89
C SER A 435 6.79 0.97 -8.23
N GLY A 436 5.86 1.27 -9.14
CA GLY A 436 5.74 0.60 -10.43
C GLY A 436 6.79 0.99 -11.47
N THR A 437 6.55 0.55 -12.69
CA THR A 437 7.36 0.83 -13.88
C THR A 437 6.46 1.24 -15.04
N ALA A 438 6.93 2.13 -15.89
CA ALA A 438 6.32 2.43 -17.19
C ALA A 438 7.21 1.97 -18.36
N GLY A 439 8.40 1.45 -18.06
CA GLY A 439 9.39 1.01 -19.04
C GLY A 439 9.72 -0.47 -18.94
N SER A 440 10.95 -0.85 -19.31
CA SER A 440 11.38 -2.26 -19.32
C SER A 440 11.93 -2.75 -17.97
N GLY A 441 12.16 -1.86 -17.01
CA GLY A 441 12.65 -2.21 -15.68
C GLY A 441 11.55 -2.82 -14.80
N ASN A 442 11.91 -3.63 -13.81
CA ASN A 442 10.94 -4.22 -12.88
C ASN A 442 10.41 -3.17 -11.88
N GLY A 443 9.19 -3.35 -11.36
CA GLY A 443 8.69 -2.59 -10.21
C GLY A 443 9.51 -2.86 -8.93
N GLY A 444 9.47 -1.90 -8.01
CA GLY A 444 10.03 -2.02 -6.67
C GLY A 444 9.05 -2.69 -5.69
N ASP A 445 9.59 -3.21 -4.59
CA ASP A 445 8.79 -3.87 -3.57
C ASP A 445 8.22 -2.85 -2.58
N ILE A 446 6.98 -3.08 -2.15
CA ILE A 446 6.31 -2.29 -1.10
C ILE A 446 6.15 -3.18 0.13
N LYS A 447 6.77 -2.78 1.24
CA LYS A 447 6.72 -3.49 2.52
C LYS A 447 6.22 -2.59 3.63
N ILE A 448 5.10 -2.98 4.23
CA ILE A 448 4.47 -2.27 5.34
C ILE A 448 4.42 -3.18 6.56
N THR A 449 5.06 -2.76 7.64
CA THR A 449 5.07 -3.44 8.94
C THR A 449 4.49 -2.50 10.00
N THR A 450 3.40 -2.92 10.63
CA THR A 450 2.66 -2.12 11.61
C THR A 450 2.11 -2.98 12.75
N ASN A 451 1.69 -2.39 13.87
CA ASN A 451 0.81 -3.09 14.81
C ASN A 451 -0.63 -3.04 14.33
N ASN A 452 -1.10 -1.85 13.92
CA ASN A 452 -2.46 -1.65 13.43
C ASN A 452 -2.46 -0.83 12.13
N ALA A 453 -3.31 -1.17 11.17
CA ALA A 453 -3.42 -0.48 9.89
C ALA A 453 -4.89 -0.18 9.54
N LEU A 454 -5.19 1.08 9.24
CA LEU A 454 -6.41 1.50 8.58
C LEU A 454 -6.04 2.19 7.27
N LEU A 455 -6.44 1.60 6.15
CA LEU A 455 -6.27 2.17 4.81
C LEU A 455 -7.66 2.39 4.23
N GLN A 456 -7.96 3.64 3.87
CA GLN A 456 -9.27 4.03 3.34
C GLN A 456 -9.13 4.84 2.07
N SER A 457 -9.83 4.41 1.02
CA SER A 457 -9.95 5.14 -0.24
C SER A 457 -8.62 5.46 -0.91
N ILE A 458 -7.78 4.44 -1.09
CA ILE A 458 -6.46 4.57 -1.69
C ILE A 458 -6.21 3.49 -2.74
N ALA A 459 -5.25 3.76 -3.62
CA ALA A 459 -4.63 2.73 -4.45
C ALA A 459 -3.12 2.60 -4.15
N ILE A 460 -2.60 1.37 -4.21
CA ILE A 460 -1.17 1.05 -4.09
C ILE A 460 -0.77 0.24 -5.32
N ASP A 461 0.33 0.62 -5.97
CA ASP A 461 0.85 -0.06 -7.14
C ASP A 461 2.35 -0.31 -7.07
N SER A 462 2.74 -1.52 -7.43
CA SER A 462 4.14 -1.90 -7.73
C SER A 462 4.27 -2.55 -9.12
N GLY A 463 3.24 -2.44 -9.96
CA GLY A 463 3.16 -3.07 -11.28
C GLY A 463 3.73 -2.23 -12.43
N ASP A 464 3.49 -2.70 -13.64
CA ASP A 464 3.63 -1.94 -14.88
C ASP A 464 2.34 -1.17 -15.16
N SER A 465 2.25 0.06 -14.65
CA SER A 465 1.04 0.88 -14.65
C SER A 465 0.60 1.33 -16.05
N ASN A 466 1.51 1.37 -17.01
CA ASN A 466 1.22 1.73 -18.40
C ASN A 466 0.93 0.52 -19.30
N LEU A 467 1.03 -0.70 -18.76
CA LEU A 467 0.67 -1.94 -19.46
C LEU A 467 1.41 -2.11 -20.82
N GLY A 468 2.48 -1.35 -21.04
CA GLY A 468 3.28 -1.34 -22.26
C GLY A 468 4.75 -1.66 -22.00
N GLY A 469 5.14 -1.67 -20.72
CA GLY A 469 6.45 -2.07 -20.26
C GLY A 469 6.68 -3.57 -20.42
N THR A 470 7.95 -3.97 -20.35
CA THR A 470 8.39 -5.38 -20.37
C THR A 470 8.91 -5.87 -19.03
N GLY A 471 8.85 -5.01 -18.00
CA GLY A 471 9.26 -5.32 -16.64
C GLY A 471 8.24 -6.14 -15.86
N SER A 472 8.73 -6.91 -14.89
CA SER A 472 7.87 -7.61 -13.91
C SER A 472 7.40 -6.66 -12.82
N GLY A 473 6.23 -6.91 -12.24
CA GLY A 473 5.74 -6.16 -11.07
C GLY A 473 6.53 -6.51 -9.80
N GLY A 474 6.71 -5.53 -8.91
CA GLY A 474 7.29 -5.73 -7.59
C GLY A 474 6.29 -6.35 -6.59
N HIS A 475 6.78 -6.84 -5.46
CA HIS A 475 5.98 -7.51 -4.44
C HIS A 475 5.35 -6.51 -3.45
N VAL A 476 4.13 -6.81 -2.99
CA VAL A 476 3.47 -6.04 -1.92
C VAL A 476 3.30 -6.93 -0.69
N SER A 477 3.76 -6.45 0.46
CA SER A 477 3.62 -7.16 1.74
C SER A 477 3.12 -6.25 2.86
N PHE A 478 2.13 -6.75 3.59
CA PHE A 478 1.57 -6.15 4.80
C PHE A 478 1.73 -7.11 5.97
N THR A 479 2.25 -6.61 7.08
CA THR A 479 2.37 -7.37 8.34
C THR A 479 1.87 -6.54 9.51
N GLY A 480 0.95 -7.07 10.32
CA GLY A 480 0.52 -6.43 11.56
C GLY A 480 -0.52 -7.22 12.37
N ASN A 481 -1.06 -6.66 13.45
CA ASN A 481 -2.11 -7.33 14.22
C ASN A 481 -3.48 -7.11 13.60
N ASP A 482 -3.94 -5.86 13.57
CA ASP A 482 -5.27 -5.50 13.08
C ASP A 482 -5.13 -4.70 11.77
N ILE A 483 -5.60 -5.23 10.65
CA ILE A 483 -5.45 -4.62 9.32
C ILE A 483 -6.83 -4.47 8.67
N THR A 484 -7.18 -3.23 8.32
CA THR A 484 -8.44 -2.90 7.63
C THR A 484 -8.16 -2.22 6.31
N PHE A 485 -8.72 -2.79 5.24
CA PHE A 485 -8.77 -2.23 3.90
C PHE A 485 -10.22 -1.84 3.58
N ASP A 486 -10.46 -0.54 3.39
CA ASP A 486 -11.78 0.05 3.13
C ASP A 486 -11.73 0.84 1.82
N PHE A 487 -12.40 0.34 0.77
CA PHE A 487 -12.33 0.92 -0.58
C PHE A 487 -10.87 1.09 -1.06
N VAL A 488 -10.08 0.01 -0.95
CA VAL A 488 -8.65 0.01 -1.30
C VAL A 488 -8.38 -0.82 -2.55
N THR A 489 -7.53 -0.31 -3.43
CA THR A 489 -6.97 -1.06 -4.56
C THR A 489 -5.49 -1.39 -4.31
N ILE A 490 -5.08 -2.64 -4.54
CA ILE A 490 -3.67 -3.06 -4.53
C ILE A 490 -3.39 -3.88 -5.77
N THR A 491 -2.48 -3.41 -6.61
CA THR A 491 -2.08 -4.04 -7.87
C THR A 491 -0.57 -4.26 -7.95
N THR A 492 -0.18 -5.29 -8.70
CA THR A 492 1.24 -5.63 -8.92
C THR A 492 1.43 -6.06 -10.38
N ASP A 493 0.70 -5.40 -11.26
CA ASP A 493 0.33 -5.94 -12.57
C ASP A 493 1.51 -5.97 -13.55
N SER A 494 1.45 -6.81 -14.58
CA SER A 494 2.40 -6.77 -15.70
C SER A 494 1.81 -7.42 -16.95
N LEU A 495 1.87 -6.72 -18.09
CA LEU A 495 1.38 -7.26 -19.37
C LEU A 495 2.42 -8.09 -20.13
N ASN A 496 3.69 -7.68 -20.15
CA ASN A 496 4.70 -8.40 -20.93
C ASN A 496 5.68 -9.19 -20.05
N ALA A 497 5.41 -9.29 -18.74
CA ALA A 497 6.16 -10.13 -17.82
C ALA A 497 5.26 -10.68 -16.69
N ARG A 498 5.87 -11.06 -15.57
CA ARG A 498 5.18 -11.60 -14.41
C ARG A 498 4.76 -10.46 -13.48
N GLY A 499 3.53 -10.50 -12.98
CA GLY A 499 3.13 -9.61 -11.89
C GLY A 499 3.85 -9.98 -10.59
N GLY A 500 3.74 -9.10 -9.60
CA GLY A 500 4.23 -9.36 -8.25
C GLY A 500 3.36 -10.32 -7.45
N ASN A 501 3.92 -10.79 -6.34
CA ASN A 501 3.15 -11.49 -5.31
C ASN A 501 2.60 -10.50 -4.28
N ILE A 502 1.45 -10.83 -3.71
CA ILE A 502 0.83 -10.08 -2.61
C ILE A 502 0.76 -10.97 -1.37
N LEU A 503 1.28 -10.48 -0.24
CA LEU A 503 1.20 -11.11 1.07
C LEU A 503 0.53 -10.17 2.07
N ILE A 504 -0.52 -10.65 2.75
CA ILE A 504 -1.13 -9.94 3.88
C ILE A 504 -1.12 -10.90 5.07
N ASP A 505 -0.35 -10.55 6.09
CA ASP A 505 -0.16 -11.36 7.29
C ASP A 505 -0.59 -10.56 8.52
N GLY A 506 -1.56 -11.08 9.26
CA GLY A 506 -1.90 -10.48 10.54
C GLY A 506 -2.73 -11.34 11.48
N ARG A 507 -3.25 -10.72 12.54
CA ARG A 507 -4.15 -11.43 13.47
C ARG A 507 -5.60 -11.28 13.01
N ASP A 508 -6.04 -10.07 12.76
CA ASP A 508 -7.40 -9.75 12.35
C ASP A 508 -7.34 -8.92 11.05
N ILE A 509 -7.84 -9.48 9.96
CA ILE A 509 -7.83 -8.84 8.64
C ILE A 509 -9.27 -8.63 8.17
N THR A 510 -9.62 -7.38 7.86
CA THR A 510 -10.90 -7.02 7.25
C THR A 510 -10.67 -6.32 5.92
N ILE A 511 -11.32 -6.80 4.85
CA ILE A 511 -11.31 -6.20 3.52
C ILE A 511 -12.77 -5.91 3.13
N THR A 512 -13.12 -4.64 2.96
CA THR A 512 -14.51 -4.20 2.80
C THR A 512 -14.69 -3.06 1.79
N ASN A 513 -15.96 -2.71 1.53
CA ASN A 513 -16.41 -1.62 0.68
C ASN A 513 -15.76 -1.64 -0.70
N ASN A 514 -15.98 -2.71 -1.47
CA ASN A 514 -15.47 -2.88 -2.84
C ASN A 514 -13.94 -2.78 -2.98
N SER A 515 -13.18 -3.10 -1.93
CA SER A 515 -11.71 -3.19 -2.05
C SER A 515 -11.32 -4.25 -3.09
N SER A 516 -10.29 -3.98 -3.90
CA SER A 516 -9.83 -4.83 -5.00
C SER A 516 -8.33 -5.09 -4.90
N ILE A 517 -7.96 -6.29 -4.48
CA ILE A 517 -6.57 -6.65 -4.16
C ILE A 517 -6.17 -7.85 -5.00
N GLY A 518 -5.17 -7.70 -5.86
CA GLY A 518 -4.76 -8.80 -6.71
C GLY A 518 -3.74 -8.45 -7.78
N PRO A 519 -2.91 -9.40 -8.20
CA PRO A 519 -2.13 -9.29 -9.43
C PRO A 519 -2.98 -9.57 -10.69
N LEU A 520 -2.78 -8.77 -11.73
CA LEU A 520 -3.06 -9.10 -13.13
C LEU A 520 -1.74 -9.40 -13.85
N SER A 521 -1.56 -10.62 -14.37
CA SER A 521 -0.36 -10.99 -15.12
C SER A 521 -0.68 -11.73 -16.40
N LEU A 522 -0.18 -11.26 -17.54
CA LEU A 522 -0.38 -11.93 -18.82
C LEU A 522 0.43 -13.24 -18.93
N LEU A 523 1.67 -13.29 -18.40
CA LEU A 523 2.65 -14.34 -18.72
C LEU A 523 3.11 -15.26 -17.57
N GLY A 524 2.59 -15.16 -16.34
CA GLY A 524 3.14 -16.00 -15.26
C GLY A 524 2.32 -16.23 -13.99
N GLU A 525 2.91 -17.08 -13.15
CA GLU A 525 2.38 -17.52 -11.86
C GLU A 525 2.63 -16.46 -10.77
N THR A 526 1.64 -15.62 -10.51
CA THR A 526 1.60 -14.73 -9.35
C THR A 526 0.83 -15.38 -8.21
N THR A 527 1.12 -15.02 -6.97
CA THR A 527 0.42 -15.57 -5.80
C THR A 527 -0.16 -14.48 -4.93
N LEU A 528 -1.33 -14.76 -4.36
CA LEU A 528 -1.94 -13.95 -3.31
C LEU A 528 -2.05 -14.81 -2.05
N THR A 529 -1.43 -14.37 -0.95
CA THR A 529 -1.41 -15.10 0.31
C THR A 529 -1.99 -14.25 1.44
N ILE A 530 -2.97 -14.81 2.16
CA ILE A 530 -3.54 -14.22 3.38
C ILE A 530 -3.27 -15.17 4.55
N ASN A 531 -2.66 -14.65 5.61
CA ASN A 531 -2.51 -15.35 6.88
C ASN A 531 -3.23 -14.53 7.97
N ALA A 532 -4.16 -15.15 8.69
CA ALA A 532 -4.91 -14.47 9.75
C ALA A 532 -5.25 -15.40 10.92
N ARG A 533 -5.61 -14.86 12.09
CA ARG A 533 -6.49 -15.58 13.01
C ARG A 533 -7.93 -15.45 12.54
N ASN A 534 -8.42 -14.22 12.36
CA ASN A 534 -9.75 -13.97 11.85
C ASN A 534 -9.65 -13.17 10.54
N PHE A 535 -10.35 -13.63 9.51
CA PHE A 535 -10.38 -12.99 8.20
C PHE A 535 -11.82 -12.71 7.78
N ALA A 536 -12.09 -11.48 7.36
CA ALA A 536 -13.39 -11.10 6.80
C ALA A 536 -13.22 -10.39 5.45
N LEU A 537 -13.88 -10.90 4.41
CA LEU A 537 -14.01 -10.27 3.10
C LEU A 537 -15.48 -9.92 2.88
N GLN A 538 -15.79 -8.64 2.65
CA GLN A 538 -17.17 -8.14 2.73
C GLN A 538 -17.49 -7.14 1.62
N ASP A 539 -18.77 -6.87 1.44
CA ASP A 539 -19.31 -5.71 0.72
C ASP A 539 -18.71 -5.53 -0.69
N GLY A 540 -18.83 -6.56 -1.52
CA GLY A 540 -18.39 -6.56 -2.93
C GLY A 540 -16.87 -6.63 -3.14
N SER A 541 -16.08 -6.70 -2.06
CA SER A 541 -14.63 -6.72 -2.13
C SER A 541 -14.08 -8.00 -2.78
N LYS A 542 -12.94 -7.88 -3.44
CA LYS A 542 -12.36 -8.93 -4.28
C LYS A 542 -10.89 -9.15 -3.96
N LEU A 543 -10.54 -10.42 -3.76
CA LEU A 543 -9.19 -10.92 -3.91
C LEU A 543 -9.10 -11.58 -5.28
N PHE A 544 -8.22 -11.13 -6.16
CA PHE A 544 -8.14 -11.68 -7.51
C PHE A 544 -6.73 -12.08 -7.92
N ASN A 545 -6.64 -13.04 -8.81
CA ASN A 545 -5.41 -13.46 -9.46
C ASN A 545 -5.76 -13.85 -10.90
N GLN A 546 -5.49 -12.96 -11.83
CA GLN A 546 -5.97 -13.08 -13.20
C GLN A 546 -4.81 -13.22 -14.18
N THR A 547 -4.97 -14.12 -15.14
CA THR A 547 -4.01 -14.37 -16.22
C THR A 547 -4.66 -14.53 -17.59
N ALA A 548 -3.87 -14.54 -18.67
CA ALA A 548 -4.37 -14.82 -20.02
C ALA A 548 -3.47 -15.79 -20.81
N LEU A 549 -2.15 -15.59 -20.82
CA LEU A 549 -1.22 -16.42 -21.61
C LEU A 549 -0.34 -17.37 -20.77
N GLY A 550 -0.08 -17.05 -19.50
CA GLY A 550 0.64 -17.92 -18.54
C GLY A 550 -0.30 -18.59 -17.53
N ASN A 551 0.14 -19.68 -16.88
CA ASN A 551 -0.67 -20.32 -15.83
C ASN A 551 -0.80 -19.40 -14.60
N GLY A 552 -1.97 -19.40 -13.94
CA GLY A 552 -2.18 -18.62 -12.71
C GLY A 552 -1.52 -19.28 -11.49
N GLY A 553 -0.87 -18.49 -10.62
CA GLY A 553 -0.18 -19.02 -9.42
C GLY A 553 -1.09 -19.23 -8.20
N GLY A 554 -2.33 -18.72 -8.25
CA GLY A 554 -3.40 -19.04 -7.29
C GLY A 554 -3.44 -18.17 -6.02
N THR A 555 -4.43 -18.47 -5.18
CA THR A 555 -4.68 -17.78 -3.91
C THR A 555 -4.68 -18.76 -2.75
N THR A 556 -3.95 -18.45 -1.68
CA THR A 556 -3.91 -19.24 -0.45
C THR A 556 -4.35 -18.38 0.75
N ILE A 557 -5.31 -18.89 1.53
CA ILE A 557 -5.82 -18.25 2.73
C ILE A 557 -5.65 -19.23 3.89
N THR A 558 -4.83 -18.90 4.88
CA THR A 558 -4.58 -19.73 6.07
C THR A 558 -5.07 -19.00 7.32
N VAL A 559 -6.12 -19.51 7.96
CA VAL A 559 -6.81 -18.79 9.04
C VAL A 559 -7.28 -19.67 10.20
N HIS A 560 -7.73 -19.04 11.30
CA HIS A 560 -8.59 -19.73 12.26
C HIS A 560 -10.06 -19.64 11.82
N ASN A 561 -10.61 -18.44 11.69
CA ASN A 561 -11.98 -18.25 11.18
C ASN A 561 -11.99 -17.39 9.91
N ALA A 562 -12.90 -17.69 8.99
CA ALA A 562 -13.12 -16.91 7.77
C ALA A 562 -14.61 -16.55 7.60
N GLU A 563 -14.88 -15.30 7.26
CA GLU A 563 -16.22 -14.83 6.90
C GLU A 563 -16.19 -14.13 5.53
N PHE A 564 -17.12 -14.50 4.66
CA PHE A 564 -17.30 -13.95 3.32
C PHE A 564 -18.76 -13.51 3.18
N THR A 565 -19.00 -12.21 3.07
CA THR A 565 -20.36 -11.66 2.99
C THR A 565 -20.57 -10.69 1.84
N ASN A 566 -21.85 -10.45 1.54
CA ASN A 566 -22.34 -9.33 0.74
C ASN A 566 -21.62 -9.16 -0.61
N GLY A 567 -21.52 -10.24 -1.39
CA GLY A 567 -20.91 -10.24 -2.73
C GLY A 567 -19.39 -10.30 -2.79
N SER A 568 -18.73 -10.71 -1.71
CA SER A 568 -17.27 -10.82 -1.61
C SER A 568 -16.68 -11.97 -2.43
N GLN A 569 -15.56 -11.75 -3.12
CA GLN A 569 -15.08 -12.70 -4.12
C GLN A 569 -13.61 -13.04 -3.94
N VAL A 570 -13.28 -14.34 -3.98
CA VAL A 570 -11.92 -14.81 -4.23
C VAL A 570 -11.87 -15.39 -5.63
N LEU A 571 -11.12 -14.75 -6.52
CA LEU A 571 -11.06 -15.04 -7.94
C LEU A 571 -9.64 -15.54 -8.29
N SER A 572 -9.55 -16.70 -8.92
CA SER A 572 -8.40 -17.07 -9.73
C SER A 572 -8.92 -17.39 -11.12
N GLN A 573 -8.51 -16.65 -12.14
CA GLN A 573 -9.15 -16.75 -13.47
C GLN A 573 -8.14 -16.67 -14.60
N THR A 574 -8.52 -17.26 -15.75
CA THR A 574 -7.78 -17.12 -17.00
C THR A 574 -8.69 -16.73 -18.17
N ASP A 575 -8.26 -15.76 -18.97
CA ASP A 575 -8.98 -15.26 -20.16
C ASP A 575 -8.49 -15.85 -21.49
N GLY A 576 -7.56 -16.82 -21.44
CA GLY A 576 -6.96 -17.40 -22.63
C GLY A 576 -6.75 -18.92 -22.57
N ASN A 577 -5.69 -19.38 -23.24
CA ASN A 577 -5.33 -20.79 -23.34
C ASN A 577 -4.64 -21.35 -22.09
N ALA A 578 -4.18 -20.50 -21.18
CA ALA A 578 -3.51 -20.94 -19.97
C ALA A 578 -4.49 -21.51 -18.93
N ASN A 579 -3.97 -22.20 -17.92
CA ASN A 579 -4.79 -22.73 -16.84
C ASN A 579 -5.02 -21.68 -15.76
N SER A 580 -6.25 -21.65 -15.22
CA SER A 580 -6.56 -20.83 -14.06
C SER A 580 -5.83 -21.37 -12.81
N GLY A 581 -5.45 -20.47 -11.92
CA GLY A 581 -4.79 -20.82 -10.66
C GLY A 581 -5.75 -21.48 -9.66
N PHE A 582 -5.19 -22.06 -8.61
CA PHE A 582 -5.98 -22.68 -7.54
C PHE A 582 -6.48 -21.65 -6.52
N ILE A 583 -7.47 -22.06 -5.73
CA ILE A 583 -7.83 -21.40 -4.47
C ILE A 583 -7.73 -22.42 -3.35
N LYS A 584 -6.96 -22.10 -2.31
CA LYS A 584 -6.82 -22.91 -1.09
C LYS A 584 -7.26 -22.09 0.12
N LEU A 585 -8.24 -22.59 0.87
CA LEU A 585 -8.71 -22.00 2.12
C LEU A 585 -8.53 -23.01 3.25
N PHE A 586 -7.53 -22.79 4.09
CA PHE A 586 -7.21 -23.62 5.24
C PHE A 586 -7.61 -22.91 6.52
N ALA A 587 -8.78 -23.25 7.06
CA ALA A 587 -9.26 -22.78 8.35
C ALA A 587 -9.14 -23.88 9.42
N SER A 588 -8.61 -23.54 10.59
CA SER A 588 -8.64 -24.43 11.77
C SER A 588 -9.96 -24.35 12.55
N GLY A 589 -10.73 -23.28 12.34
CA GLY A 589 -12.05 -23.01 12.91
C GLY A 589 -13.12 -22.95 11.82
N ASP A 590 -14.05 -22.01 11.93
CA ASP A 590 -15.23 -21.98 11.06
C ASP A 590 -15.04 -21.13 9.80
N VAL A 591 -15.68 -21.56 8.71
CA VAL A 591 -15.75 -20.84 7.45
C VAL A 591 -17.22 -20.56 7.12
N THR A 592 -17.53 -19.29 6.88
CA THR A 592 -18.90 -18.84 6.63
C THR A 592 -18.99 -18.00 5.37
N PHE A 593 -19.90 -18.36 4.47
CA PHE A 593 -20.27 -17.61 3.27
C PHE A 593 -21.75 -17.22 3.37
N ILE A 594 -22.07 -15.94 3.50
CA ILE A 594 -23.45 -15.46 3.68
C ILE A 594 -23.70 -14.22 2.83
N ASP A 595 -24.62 -14.34 1.88
CA ASP A 595 -25.24 -13.16 1.24
C ASP A 595 -26.61 -12.90 1.88
N ARG A 596 -26.86 -11.62 2.24
CA ARG A 596 -28.17 -11.16 2.72
C ARG A 596 -28.83 -10.29 1.65
N PHE A 597 -30.13 -10.48 1.46
CA PHE A 597 -30.98 -9.65 0.61
C PHE A 597 -32.02 -8.99 1.52
N ASP A 598 -32.17 -7.67 1.41
CA ASP A 598 -33.28 -6.95 2.03
C ASP A 598 -34.31 -6.53 0.96
N SER A 599 -35.46 -6.03 1.39
CA SER A 599 -36.56 -5.66 0.47
C SER A 599 -36.36 -4.33 -0.27
N HIS A 600 -35.31 -3.58 0.06
CA HIS A 600 -35.01 -2.25 -0.51
C HIS A 600 -33.74 -2.26 -1.37
N ASN A 601 -33.00 -3.36 -1.36
CA ASN A 601 -31.76 -3.55 -2.05
C ASN A 601 -31.88 -4.78 -2.97
N SER A 602 -31.44 -4.67 -4.21
CA SER A 602 -31.32 -5.82 -5.13
C SER A 602 -30.32 -6.89 -4.66
N GLY A 603 -29.70 -6.69 -3.49
CA GLY A 603 -28.59 -7.46 -2.94
C GLY A 603 -27.28 -7.13 -3.66
N PRO A 604 -26.17 -7.74 -3.24
CA PRO A 604 -24.93 -7.64 -3.98
C PRO A 604 -25.15 -8.14 -5.40
N ILE A 605 -24.67 -7.45 -6.45
CA ILE A 605 -24.86 -7.89 -7.86
C ILE A 605 -24.21 -9.27 -8.08
N ASN A 606 -23.10 -9.50 -7.39
CA ASN A 606 -22.31 -10.72 -7.47
C ASN A 606 -22.55 -11.61 -6.24
N PRO A 607 -22.40 -12.94 -6.37
CA PRO A 607 -22.44 -13.84 -5.23
C PRO A 607 -21.13 -13.79 -4.44
N SER A 608 -21.22 -13.93 -3.12
CA SER A 608 -20.04 -14.23 -2.31
C SER A 608 -19.52 -15.62 -2.64
N GLY A 609 -18.21 -15.81 -2.77
CA GLY A 609 -17.69 -17.11 -3.17
C GLY A 609 -16.23 -17.23 -3.56
N LEU A 610 -15.88 -18.45 -3.98
CA LEU A 610 -14.57 -18.84 -4.51
C LEU A 610 -14.73 -19.23 -5.97
N PHE A 611 -13.92 -18.67 -6.86
CA PHE A 611 -14.08 -18.85 -8.30
C PHE A 611 -12.73 -19.13 -8.97
N THR A 612 -12.59 -20.28 -9.61
CA THR A 612 -11.36 -20.73 -10.31
C THR A 612 -11.59 -20.85 -11.82
N ASN A 613 -12.32 -19.90 -12.40
CA ASN A 613 -12.90 -20.05 -13.74
C ASN A 613 -11.88 -19.90 -14.88
N SER A 614 -12.12 -20.63 -15.97
CA SER A 614 -11.46 -20.37 -17.26
C SER A 614 -12.48 -19.81 -18.24
N LEU A 615 -12.35 -18.52 -18.54
CA LEU A 615 -13.35 -17.81 -19.34
C LEU A 615 -13.00 -17.83 -20.82
N GLY A 616 -11.72 -17.73 -21.19
CA GLY A 616 -11.27 -17.76 -22.58
C GLY A 616 -11.89 -16.68 -23.48
N SER A 617 -11.19 -16.32 -24.55
CA SER A 617 -11.67 -15.34 -25.51
C SER A 617 -11.20 -15.70 -26.91
N ASP A 618 -11.82 -15.11 -27.93
CA ASP A 618 -11.30 -15.24 -29.29
C ASP A 618 -9.93 -14.56 -29.45
N THR A 619 -9.59 -13.61 -28.57
CA THR A 619 -8.31 -12.90 -28.54
C THR A 619 -7.17 -13.76 -27.97
N PHE A 620 -7.36 -14.37 -26.80
CA PHE A 620 -6.31 -15.09 -26.06
C PHE A 620 -6.44 -16.63 -26.15
N GLY A 621 -7.49 -17.11 -26.81
CA GLY A 621 -7.78 -18.52 -27.02
C GLY A 621 -8.78 -19.13 -26.03
N LYS A 622 -9.21 -20.36 -26.35
CA LYS A 622 -10.28 -21.08 -25.66
C LYS A 622 -9.86 -22.51 -25.32
N ASN A 623 -8.69 -22.70 -24.72
CA ASN A 623 -8.23 -24.04 -24.30
C ASN A 623 -7.88 -24.18 -22.80
N GLY A 624 -7.98 -23.11 -22.01
CA GLY A 624 -7.58 -23.12 -20.60
C GLY A 624 -8.40 -24.01 -19.68
N HIS A 625 -7.77 -24.69 -18.73
CA HIS A 625 -8.49 -25.45 -17.70
C HIS A 625 -8.90 -24.56 -16.52
N ALA A 626 -10.04 -24.85 -15.91
CA ALA A 626 -10.41 -24.23 -14.63
C ALA A 626 -9.53 -24.77 -13.50
N GLY A 627 -9.24 -23.92 -12.50
CA GLY A 627 -8.35 -24.23 -11.39
C GLY A 627 -9.04 -25.05 -10.29
N ALA A 628 -8.27 -25.55 -9.32
CA ALA A 628 -8.84 -26.34 -8.22
C ALA A 628 -9.26 -25.45 -7.03
N ILE A 629 -10.34 -25.83 -6.33
CA ILE A 629 -10.75 -25.22 -5.05
C ILE A 629 -10.60 -26.27 -3.95
N ASP A 630 -9.77 -25.96 -2.94
CA ASP A 630 -9.56 -26.80 -1.76
C ASP A 630 -9.93 -26.02 -0.49
N VAL A 631 -10.90 -26.52 0.28
CA VAL A 631 -11.36 -25.90 1.53
C VAL A 631 -11.23 -26.91 2.67
N THR A 632 -10.54 -26.52 3.75
CA THR A 632 -10.56 -27.24 5.02
C THR A 632 -11.09 -26.36 6.14
N ALA A 633 -11.98 -26.87 6.97
CA ALA A 633 -12.55 -26.13 8.11
C ALA A 633 -12.99 -27.05 9.25
N ARG A 634 -13.39 -26.48 10.38
CA ARG A 634 -14.18 -27.20 11.39
C ARG A 634 -15.63 -27.32 10.92
N ASN A 635 -16.27 -26.20 10.60
CA ASN A 635 -17.57 -26.13 9.95
C ASN A 635 -17.51 -25.26 8.71
N LEU A 636 -18.23 -25.66 7.66
CA LEU A 636 -18.53 -24.80 6.51
C LEU A 636 -20.02 -24.47 6.50
N THR A 637 -20.35 -23.18 6.49
CA THR A 637 -21.73 -22.70 6.28
C THR A 637 -21.79 -21.85 5.02
N MET A 638 -22.72 -22.16 4.12
CA MET A 638 -23.00 -21.39 2.91
C MET A 638 -24.49 -21.04 2.87
N SER A 639 -24.84 -19.77 2.72
CA SER A 639 -26.25 -19.36 2.57
C SER A 639 -26.46 -18.21 1.59
N GLY A 640 -27.71 -18.00 1.16
CA GLY A 640 -28.09 -16.79 0.42
C GLY A 640 -27.56 -16.74 -1.01
N GLY A 641 -27.32 -17.89 -1.64
CA GLY A 641 -26.85 -17.93 -3.02
C GLY A 641 -25.35 -17.79 -3.23
N THR A 642 -24.57 -18.05 -2.18
CA THR A 642 -23.10 -18.11 -2.21
C THR A 642 -22.59 -19.29 -3.04
N ARG A 643 -21.37 -19.19 -3.58
CA ARG A 643 -20.88 -20.14 -4.60
C ARG A 643 -19.43 -20.54 -4.50
N PHE A 644 -19.15 -21.81 -4.80
CA PHE A 644 -17.83 -22.27 -5.23
C PHE A 644 -17.90 -22.73 -6.69
N ASP A 645 -17.24 -22.00 -7.59
CA ASP A 645 -17.27 -22.28 -9.01
C ASP A 645 -15.87 -22.63 -9.52
N SER A 646 -15.76 -23.78 -10.19
CA SER A 646 -14.60 -24.16 -10.97
C SER A 646 -15.07 -24.50 -12.39
N THR A 647 -15.43 -23.44 -13.12
CA THR A 647 -16.12 -23.55 -14.42
C THR A 647 -15.20 -23.15 -15.56
N THR A 648 -15.24 -23.91 -16.65
CA THR A 648 -14.61 -23.52 -17.91
C THR A 648 -15.65 -23.27 -19.02
N ARG A 649 -15.50 -22.13 -19.71
CA ARG A 649 -16.19 -21.80 -20.97
C ARG A 649 -15.33 -22.13 -22.19
N THR A 650 -14.15 -22.68 -21.95
CA THR A 650 -13.18 -23.04 -22.97
C THR A 650 -13.28 -24.53 -23.30
N ASN A 651 -12.42 -25.02 -24.19
CA ASN A 651 -12.27 -26.44 -24.50
C ASN A 651 -11.57 -27.24 -23.39
N GLY A 652 -11.10 -26.58 -22.34
CA GLY A 652 -10.51 -27.22 -21.19
C GLY A 652 -11.49 -28.03 -20.34
N ASN A 653 -10.98 -28.61 -19.25
CA ASN A 653 -11.80 -29.30 -18.25
C ASN A 653 -12.24 -28.34 -17.14
N GLY A 654 -13.39 -28.63 -16.53
CA GLY A 654 -13.77 -28.08 -15.23
C GLY A 654 -12.78 -28.54 -14.16
N GLY A 655 -12.53 -27.71 -13.14
CA GLY A 655 -11.53 -28.01 -12.12
C GLY A 655 -12.12 -28.74 -10.92
N ARG A 656 -11.26 -29.40 -10.14
CA ARG A 656 -11.67 -30.17 -8.96
C ARG A 656 -12.08 -29.25 -7.82
N ILE A 657 -13.16 -29.57 -7.14
CA ILE A 657 -13.54 -28.93 -5.87
C ILE A 657 -13.49 -29.95 -4.74
N THR A 658 -12.81 -29.64 -3.65
CA THR A 658 -12.74 -30.50 -2.47
C THR A 658 -12.96 -29.69 -1.21
N VAL A 659 -13.92 -30.15 -0.41
CA VAL A 659 -14.27 -29.57 0.89
C VAL A 659 -14.10 -30.66 1.94
N THR A 660 -13.29 -30.39 2.95
CA THR A 660 -13.07 -31.31 4.07
C THR A 660 -13.32 -30.58 5.38
N THR A 661 -14.29 -31.05 6.16
CA THR A 661 -14.59 -30.49 7.48
C THR A 661 -14.52 -31.53 8.58
N THR A 662 -14.07 -31.12 9.77
CA THR A 662 -14.03 -32.05 10.91
C THR A 662 -15.40 -32.26 11.54
N GLU A 663 -16.34 -31.33 11.36
CA GLU A 663 -17.68 -31.39 11.93
C GLU A 663 -18.74 -31.41 10.83
N SER A 664 -19.02 -30.28 10.18
CA SER A 664 -20.19 -30.19 9.30
C SER A 664 -20.00 -29.35 8.05
N ILE A 665 -20.80 -29.66 7.03
CA ILE A 665 -21.01 -28.83 5.83
C ILE A 665 -22.51 -28.53 5.78
N SER A 666 -22.89 -27.25 5.77
CA SER A 666 -24.28 -26.80 5.68
C SER A 666 -24.45 -25.81 4.54
N MET A 667 -25.31 -26.12 3.58
CA MET A 667 -25.62 -25.25 2.45
C MET A 667 -27.13 -25.02 2.38
N SER A 668 -27.56 -23.75 2.35
CA SER A 668 -28.98 -23.42 2.24
C SER A 668 -29.27 -22.18 1.40
N GLY A 669 -30.50 -22.10 0.90
CA GLY A 669 -31.03 -20.89 0.29
C GLY A 669 -30.64 -20.69 -1.17
N SER A 670 -31.23 -19.65 -1.74
CA SER A 670 -30.99 -19.19 -3.10
C SER A 670 -31.15 -17.67 -3.17
N ARG A 671 -30.72 -17.07 -4.27
CA ARG A 671 -30.86 -15.65 -4.55
C ARG A 671 -32.28 -15.35 -5.06
N PRO A 672 -32.83 -14.17 -4.78
CA PRO A 672 -34.12 -13.75 -5.33
C PRO A 672 -34.06 -13.48 -6.84
N PHE A 673 -32.89 -13.15 -7.39
CA PHE A 673 -32.71 -12.79 -8.79
C PHE A 673 -31.48 -13.49 -9.42
N PRO A 674 -31.57 -13.85 -10.72
CA PRO A 674 -30.49 -14.57 -11.41
C PRO A 674 -29.30 -13.65 -11.63
N ILE A 675 -28.11 -14.21 -11.47
CA ILE A 675 -26.87 -13.52 -11.83
C ILE A 675 -26.76 -13.52 -13.35
N THR A 676 -26.70 -12.34 -13.95
CA THR A 676 -26.58 -12.13 -15.40
C THR A 676 -25.14 -11.94 -15.88
N SER A 677 -24.17 -11.92 -14.96
CA SER A 677 -22.74 -11.76 -15.29
C SER A 677 -22.13 -13.05 -15.85
N ASP A 678 -21.44 -12.91 -16.97
CA ASP A 678 -20.72 -14.00 -17.65
C ASP A 678 -19.47 -14.46 -16.89
N ILE A 679 -18.97 -13.66 -15.93
CA ILE A 679 -17.75 -13.93 -15.13
C ILE A 679 -17.91 -15.20 -14.28
N PHE A 680 -19.15 -15.60 -13.95
CA PHE A 680 -19.44 -16.79 -13.15
C PHE A 680 -19.66 -18.05 -13.98
N GLY A 681 -19.64 -17.97 -15.31
CA GLY A 681 -19.69 -19.13 -16.21
C GLY A 681 -20.92 -20.05 -16.10
N ALA A 682 -21.83 -19.83 -15.15
CA ALA A 682 -22.80 -20.82 -14.68
C ALA A 682 -24.21 -20.68 -15.27
N GLY A 683 -24.43 -19.74 -16.20
CA GLY A 683 -25.77 -19.36 -16.60
C GLY A 683 -26.59 -18.82 -15.41
N LYS A 684 -27.91 -18.66 -15.62
CA LYS A 684 -28.84 -18.02 -14.69
C LYS A 684 -29.25 -18.93 -13.51
N THR A 685 -28.31 -19.43 -12.72
CA THR A 685 -28.67 -20.13 -11.45
C THR A 685 -28.92 -19.15 -10.31
N LEU A 686 -29.77 -19.54 -9.37
CA LEU A 686 -30.09 -18.81 -8.13
C LEU A 686 -29.50 -19.50 -6.90
N ALA A 687 -29.16 -20.78 -6.98
CA ALA A 687 -28.84 -21.60 -5.81
C ALA A 687 -27.55 -21.17 -5.10
N THR A 688 -27.54 -21.32 -3.77
CA THR A 688 -26.28 -21.57 -3.04
C THR A 688 -25.70 -22.88 -3.56
N GLY A 689 -24.40 -22.95 -3.86
CA GLY A 689 -23.91 -24.22 -4.36
C GLY A 689 -22.43 -24.34 -4.71
N ILE A 690 -22.09 -25.57 -5.07
CA ILE A 690 -20.75 -25.98 -5.49
C ILE A 690 -20.85 -26.53 -6.91
N PHE A 691 -20.11 -25.93 -7.83
CA PHE A 691 -20.26 -26.13 -9.26
C PHE A 691 -18.92 -26.34 -9.95
N SER A 692 -18.72 -27.54 -10.51
CA SER A 692 -17.57 -27.85 -11.36
C SER A 692 -18.05 -28.21 -12.76
N ARG A 693 -17.79 -27.35 -13.74
CA ARG A 693 -18.53 -27.41 -15.02
C ARG A 693 -17.67 -27.14 -16.23
N THR A 694 -18.03 -27.77 -17.35
CA THR A 694 -17.63 -27.36 -18.69
C THR A 694 -18.85 -26.91 -19.46
N THR A 695 -18.87 -25.64 -19.88
CA THR A 695 -20.01 -25.04 -20.59
C THR A 695 -19.77 -24.83 -22.09
N SER A 696 -18.57 -25.17 -22.58
CA SER A 696 -18.26 -25.17 -24.01
C SER A 696 -19.06 -26.23 -24.75
N MET A 697 -19.69 -25.84 -25.86
CA MET A 697 -20.39 -26.74 -26.78
C MET A 697 -19.54 -27.10 -28.01
N SER A 698 -18.24 -26.77 -28.00
CA SER A 698 -17.35 -27.12 -29.11
C SER A 698 -17.16 -28.63 -29.19
N SER A 699 -16.78 -29.14 -30.37
CA SER A 699 -16.45 -30.56 -30.55
C SER A 699 -15.23 -31.03 -29.74
N SER A 700 -14.45 -30.08 -29.20
CA SER A 700 -13.26 -30.32 -28.39
C SER A 700 -13.48 -30.00 -26.91
N ALA A 701 -14.72 -29.79 -26.45
CA ALA A 701 -14.95 -29.44 -25.05
C ALA A 701 -14.52 -30.56 -24.10
N GLY A 702 -13.81 -30.19 -23.03
CA GLY A 702 -13.35 -31.09 -21.99
C GLY A 702 -14.46 -31.58 -21.07
N SER A 703 -14.08 -32.41 -20.11
CA SER A 703 -15.01 -32.98 -19.11
C SER A 703 -15.27 -32.02 -17.95
N GLY A 704 -16.42 -32.17 -17.29
CA GLY A 704 -16.67 -31.52 -16.00
C GLY A 704 -15.71 -32.04 -14.93
N GLY A 705 -15.39 -31.21 -13.93
CA GLY A 705 -14.49 -31.61 -12.85
C GLY A 705 -15.21 -32.31 -11.70
N ASN A 706 -14.43 -33.01 -10.87
CA ASN A 706 -14.97 -33.78 -9.74
C ASN A 706 -15.23 -32.89 -8.52
N ILE A 707 -16.26 -33.24 -7.75
CA ILE A 707 -16.58 -32.61 -6.46
C ILE A 707 -16.47 -33.66 -5.36
N SER A 708 -15.72 -33.35 -4.30
CA SER A 708 -15.60 -34.20 -3.10
C SER A 708 -15.95 -33.42 -1.85
N LEU A 709 -16.93 -33.89 -1.09
CA LEU A 709 -17.35 -33.32 0.18
C LEU A 709 -17.11 -34.36 1.29
N THR A 710 -16.37 -33.99 2.33
CA THR A 710 -16.11 -34.85 3.47
C THR A 710 -16.39 -34.09 4.76
N ALA A 711 -17.22 -34.64 5.64
CA ALA A 711 -17.54 -34.07 6.95
C ALA A 711 -17.45 -35.14 8.04
N GLY A 712 -16.90 -34.81 9.22
CA GLY A 712 -16.80 -35.78 10.32
C GLY A 712 -18.14 -36.14 10.98
N ARG A 713 -19.14 -35.25 10.92
CA ARG A 713 -20.43 -35.42 11.59
C ARG A 713 -21.63 -35.36 10.64
N SER A 714 -21.74 -34.32 9.80
CA SER A 714 -22.93 -34.20 8.93
C SER A 714 -22.74 -33.32 7.71
N VAL A 715 -23.45 -33.68 6.64
CA VAL A 715 -23.66 -32.81 5.47
C VAL A 715 -25.15 -32.51 5.34
N THR A 716 -25.51 -31.23 5.30
CA THR A 716 -26.89 -30.73 5.15
C THR A 716 -26.99 -29.83 3.94
N ILE A 717 -27.93 -30.13 3.04
CA ILE A 717 -28.20 -29.35 1.83
C ILE A 717 -29.69 -29.02 1.79
N GLY A 718 -30.07 -27.74 1.75
CA GLY A 718 -31.49 -27.42 1.66
C GLY A 718 -31.86 -26.09 1.04
N ASP A 719 -33.17 -25.81 1.06
CA ASP A 719 -33.76 -24.53 0.64
C ASP A 719 -33.30 -24.05 -0.75
N GLY A 720 -33.20 -24.97 -1.71
CA GLY A 720 -32.79 -24.69 -3.09
C GLY A 720 -31.29 -24.79 -3.35
N ALA A 721 -30.47 -25.16 -2.36
CA ALA A 721 -29.04 -25.35 -2.55
C ALA A 721 -28.73 -26.53 -3.50
N SER A 722 -27.59 -26.46 -4.19
CA SER A 722 -27.24 -27.41 -5.25
C SER A 722 -25.76 -27.77 -5.31
N VAL A 723 -25.46 -29.04 -5.59
CA VAL A 723 -24.12 -29.53 -5.94
C VAL A 723 -24.18 -30.10 -7.36
N SER A 724 -23.33 -29.60 -8.26
CA SER A 724 -23.40 -30.02 -9.67
C SER A 724 -22.03 -30.15 -10.34
N ALA A 725 -21.78 -31.32 -10.93
CA ALA A 725 -20.63 -31.59 -11.78
C ALA A 725 -21.12 -31.91 -13.20
N SER A 726 -20.94 -31.00 -14.16
CA SER A 726 -21.62 -31.11 -15.46
C SER A 726 -20.79 -30.72 -16.68
N SER A 727 -21.25 -31.18 -17.85
CA SER A 727 -20.68 -30.85 -19.16
C SER A 727 -21.78 -30.66 -20.20
N THR A 728 -21.75 -29.55 -20.94
CA THR A 728 -22.70 -29.26 -22.05
C THR A 728 -22.19 -29.71 -23.42
N GLY A 729 -20.89 -29.96 -23.55
CA GLY A 729 -20.25 -30.44 -24.77
C GLY A 729 -20.09 -31.97 -24.82
N PRO A 730 -19.21 -32.47 -25.70
CA PRO A 730 -18.91 -33.90 -25.83
C PRO A 730 -18.03 -34.49 -24.71
N GLY A 731 -17.56 -33.69 -23.75
CA GLY A 731 -16.86 -34.19 -22.57
C GLY A 731 -17.83 -34.79 -21.55
N SER A 732 -17.37 -35.78 -20.78
CA SER A 732 -18.15 -36.41 -19.71
C SER A 732 -18.42 -35.45 -18.55
N ALA A 733 -19.46 -35.75 -17.76
CA ALA A 733 -19.68 -35.08 -16.49
C ALA A 733 -18.66 -35.56 -15.43
N GLY A 734 -18.35 -34.70 -14.47
CA GLY A 734 -17.52 -35.07 -13.32
C GLY A 734 -18.29 -35.88 -12.27
N ASN A 735 -17.55 -36.59 -11.42
CA ASN A 735 -18.12 -37.36 -10.32
C ASN A 735 -18.37 -36.48 -9.09
N ILE A 736 -19.35 -36.88 -8.27
CA ILE A 736 -19.63 -36.30 -6.97
C ILE A 736 -19.46 -37.38 -5.90
N SER A 737 -18.60 -37.14 -4.92
CA SER A 737 -18.43 -38.02 -3.75
C SER A 737 -18.74 -37.25 -2.48
N ILE A 738 -19.64 -37.78 -1.65
CA ILE A 738 -20.01 -37.21 -0.36
C ILE A 738 -19.77 -38.27 0.71
N ASP A 739 -18.85 -37.99 1.63
CA ASP A 739 -18.70 -38.70 2.89
C ASP A 739 -19.22 -37.80 4.01
N ALA A 740 -20.40 -38.10 4.51
CA ALA A 740 -21.13 -37.23 5.43
C ALA A 740 -20.87 -37.52 6.91
N GLY A 741 -19.95 -38.43 7.24
CA GLY A 741 -19.70 -38.83 8.62
C GLY A 741 -20.91 -39.57 9.20
N GLN A 742 -21.64 -38.98 10.16
CA GLN A 742 -22.79 -39.65 10.77
C GLN A 742 -24.03 -39.61 9.89
N GLN A 743 -24.34 -38.47 9.26
CA GLN A 743 -25.59 -38.32 8.52
C GLN A 743 -25.51 -37.36 7.34
N PHE A 744 -26.23 -37.72 6.28
CA PHE A 744 -26.51 -36.86 5.13
C PHE A 744 -27.99 -36.48 5.12
N GLU A 745 -28.30 -35.18 5.08
CA GLU A 745 -29.66 -34.66 5.01
C GLU A 745 -29.83 -33.70 3.84
N MET A 746 -30.82 -33.95 2.99
CA MET A 746 -31.19 -33.06 1.89
C MET A 746 -32.68 -32.70 1.95
N GLN A 747 -33.00 -31.41 2.01
CA GLN A 747 -34.38 -30.91 2.05
C GLN A 747 -34.60 -29.79 1.04
N SER A 748 -35.39 -30.03 0.00
CA SER A 748 -35.56 -29.09 -1.12
C SER A 748 -34.23 -28.70 -1.79
N GLY A 749 -33.23 -29.60 -1.77
CA GLY A 749 -31.92 -29.41 -2.39
C GLY A 749 -31.71 -30.35 -3.59
N SER A 750 -30.60 -30.19 -4.32
CA SER A 750 -30.29 -31.06 -5.47
C SER A 750 -28.82 -31.47 -5.56
N ILE A 751 -28.58 -32.70 -5.99
CA ILE A 751 -27.25 -33.20 -6.38
C ILE A 751 -27.34 -33.73 -7.81
N THR A 752 -26.49 -33.22 -8.71
CA THR A 752 -26.57 -33.57 -10.13
C THR A 752 -25.21 -33.81 -10.77
N THR A 753 -25.08 -34.91 -11.49
CA THR A 753 -24.07 -35.04 -12.54
C THR A 753 -24.80 -35.09 -13.87
N GLN A 754 -24.41 -34.25 -14.82
CA GLN A 754 -25.12 -34.17 -16.09
C GLN A 754 -24.19 -33.96 -17.26
N ALA A 755 -24.30 -34.84 -18.25
CA ALA A 755 -23.63 -34.71 -19.53
C ALA A 755 -24.66 -34.57 -20.66
N ALA A 756 -24.50 -33.53 -21.49
CA ALA A 756 -25.44 -33.30 -22.59
C ALA A 756 -25.20 -34.25 -23.78
N GLN A 757 -23.94 -34.59 -24.07
CA GLN A 757 -23.56 -35.38 -25.27
C GLN A 757 -22.61 -36.56 -24.96
N ALA A 758 -22.34 -36.83 -23.68
CA ALA A 758 -21.35 -37.80 -23.22
C ALA A 758 -21.88 -38.61 -22.01
N SER A 759 -21.06 -39.48 -21.42
CA SER A 759 -21.46 -40.23 -20.23
C SER A 759 -21.58 -39.35 -18.97
N GLY A 760 -22.55 -39.68 -18.12
CA GLY A 760 -22.78 -39.05 -16.83
C GLY A 760 -21.73 -39.45 -15.80
N GLY A 761 -21.57 -38.62 -14.76
CA GLY A 761 -20.62 -38.87 -13.67
C GLY A 761 -21.26 -39.68 -12.55
N ASN A 762 -20.47 -40.44 -11.80
CA ASN A 762 -20.98 -41.20 -10.65
C ASN A 762 -21.30 -40.28 -9.48
N ILE A 763 -22.29 -40.68 -8.67
CA ILE A 763 -22.62 -40.03 -7.40
C ILE A 763 -22.50 -41.07 -6.29
N ASP A 764 -21.55 -40.89 -5.38
CA ASP A 764 -21.36 -41.75 -4.22
C ASP A 764 -21.67 -40.98 -2.94
N ILE A 765 -22.61 -41.48 -2.13
CA ILE A 765 -22.98 -40.91 -0.83
C ILE A 765 -22.80 -41.96 0.27
N ARG A 766 -21.94 -41.65 1.23
CA ARG A 766 -21.66 -42.49 2.40
C ARG A 766 -22.03 -41.74 3.67
N ALA A 767 -22.66 -42.43 4.61
CA ALA A 767 -22.93 -41.95 5.96
C ALA A 767 -23.01 -43.15 6.92
N ILE A 768 -22.63 -42.98 8.18
CA ILE A 768 -22.63 -44.09 9.15
C ILE A 768 -24.06 -44.45 9.56
N ASP A 769 -24.89 -43.45 9.89
CA ASP A 769 -26.21 -43.68 10.47
C ASP A 769 -27.34 -43.47 9.47
N ARG A 770 -27.40 -42.33 8.77
CA ARG A 770 -28.58 -41.99 7.97
C ARG A 770 -28.31 -41.17 6.71
N VAL A 771 -29.05 -41.51 5.66
CA VAL A 771 -29.31 -40.64 4.49
C VAL A 771 -30.80 -40.31 4.46
N ARG A 772 -31.15 -39.03 4.53
CA ARG A 772 -32.54 -38.55 4.51
C ARG A 772 -32.75 -37.52 3.40
N LEU A 773 -33.66 -37.81 2.47
CA LEU A 773 -34.05 -36.92 1.38
C LEU A 773 -35.52 -36.51 1.54
N VAL A 774 -35.79 -35.20 1.41
CA VAL A 774 -37.14 -34.62 1.44
C VAL A 774 -37.30 -33.62 0.31
N ASN A 775 -38.28 -33.80 -0.58
CA ASN A 775 -38.50 -32.90 -1.74
C ASN A 775 -37.23 -32.68 -2.58
N SER A 776 -36.39 -33.73 -2.73
CA SER A 776 -35.00 -33.55 -3.17
C SER A 776 -34.60 -34.56 -4.26
N PRO A 777 -34.12 -34.10 -5.43
CA PRO A 777 -33.57 -34.98 -6.46
C PRO A 777 -32.05 -35.21 -6.34
N ILE A 778 -31.64 -36.47 -6.48
CA ILE A 778 -30.28 -36.90 -6.83
C ILE A 778 -30.33 -37.46 -8.25
N SER A 779 -29.55 -36.91 -9.17
CA SER A 779 -29.58 -37.35 -10.57
C SER A 779 -28.20 -37.47 -11.20
N SER A 780 -27.91 -38.62 -11.79
CA SER A 780 -26.80 -38.82 -12.72
C SER A 780 -27.36 -39.11 -14.10
N SER A 781 -27.55 -38.06 -14.91
CA SER A 781 -28.29 -38.15 -16.17
C SER A 781 -27.48 -37.80 -17.41
N VAL A 782 -27.86 -38.42 -18.53
CA VAL A 782 -27.32 -38.14 -19.86
C VAL A 782 -28.44 -37.72 -20.82
N GLN A 783 -28.26 -36.62 -21.54
CA GLN A 783 -29.26 -36.13 -22.49
C GLN A 783 -29.09 -36.67 -23.93
N GLY A 784 -27.90 -37.11 -24.36
CA GLY A 784 -27.63 -37.46 -25.76
C GLY A 784 -26.33 -38.24 -26.00
N GLY A 785 -26.25 -38.93 -27.14
CA GLY A 785 -25.09 -39.70 -27.63
C GLY A 785 -25.36 -41.22 -27.78
N PRO A 786 -25.04 -41.87 -28.91
CA PRO A 786 -25.38 -43.29 -29.15
C PRO A 786 -24.52 -44.28 -28.34
N ASN A 787 -23.38 -43.85 -27.80
CA ASN A 787 -22.43 -44.68 -27.04
C ASN A 787 -22.20 -44.17 -25.61
N THR A 788 -23.20 -43.54 -25.00
CA THR A 788 -23.09 -42.96 -23.66
C THR A 788 -23.74 -43.86 -22.61
N THR A 789 -23.39 -43.61 -21.35
CA THR A 789 -23.98 -44.29 -20.19
C THR A 789 -24.35 -43.26 -19.13
N GLY A 790 -25.53 -43.41 -18.52
CA GLY A 790 -25.84 -42.77 -17.23
C GLY A 790 -24.77 -43.13 -16.19
N GLY A 791 -24.48 -42.23 -15.27
CA GLY A 791 -23.53 -42.54 -14.20
C GLY A 791 -24.21 -43.34 -13.09
N ASN A 792 -23.40 -44.08 -12.34
CA ASN A 792 -23.89 -44.90 -11.25
C ASN A 792 -24.16 -44.06 -10.00
N ILE A 793 -25.13 -44.47 -9.19
CA ILE A 793 -25.43 -43.86 -7.90
C ILE A 793 -25.27 -44.92 -6.81
N THR A 794 -24.41 -44.65 -5.83
CA THR A 794 -24.19 -45.52 -4.67
C THR A 794 -24.58 -44.80 -3.39
N ILE A 795 -25.40 -45.43 -2.55
CA ILE A 795 -25.81 -44.93 -1.24
C ILE A 795 -25.60 -46.01 -0.18
N ASP A 796 -24.84 -45.72 0.87
CA ASP A 796 -24.46 -46.70 1.90
C ASP A 796 -24.53 -46.15 3.34
N PRO A 797 -25.72 -46.16 3.98
CA PRO A 797 -25.89 -45.92 5.41
C PRO A 797 -26.65 -47.03 6.16
N LYS A 798 -26.79 -46.91 7.49
CA LYS A 798 -27.69 -47.80 8.27
C LYS A 798 -29.18 -47.59 7.97
N VAL A 799 -29.57 -46.36 7.62
CA VAL A 799 -30.97 -45.99 7.33
C VAL A 799 -31.04 -45.06 6.12
N VAL A 800 -31.92 -45.37 5.18
CA VAL A 800 -32.29 -44.48 4.06
C VAL A 800 -33.75 -44.08 4.21
N VAL A 801 -34.04 -42.78 4.18
CA VAL A 801 -35.40 -42.24 4.20
C VAL A 801 -35.63 -41.34 2.98
N LEU A 802 -36.62 -41.65 2.16
CA LEU A 802 -37.07 -40.86 1.02
C LEU A 802 -38.50 -40.35 1.25
N GLN A 803 -38.68 -39.04 1.16
CA GLN A 803 -39.98 -38.39 1.22
C GLN A 803 -40.14 -37.45 0.03
N ASN A 804 -41.05 -37.77 -0.88
CA ASN A 804 -41.25 -37.05 -2.15
C ASN A 804 -39.91 -36.70 -2.84
N SER A 805 -39.02 -37.69 -2.96
CA SER A 805 -37.63 -37.49 -3.40
C SER A 805 -37.22 -38.51 -4.44
N ASP A 806 -36.29 -38.12 -5.32
CA ASP A 806 -35.94 -38.90 -6.49
C ASP A 806 -34.45 -39.29 -6.51
N ILE A 807 -34.15 -40.53 -6.89
CA ILE A 807 -32.80 -41.02 -7.17
C ILE A 807 -32.79 -41.57 -8.59
N LEU A 808 -32.16 -40.82 -9.51
CA LEU A 808 -32.32 -41.02 -10.95
C LEU A 808 -30.96 -41.23 -11.64
N ALA A 809 -30.72 -42.45 -12.15
CA ALA A 809 -29.55 -42.78 -12.98
C ALA A 809 -29.95 -42.94 -14.46
N GLN A 810 -30.84 -42.06 -14.93
CA GLN A 810 -31.52 -42.21 -16.22
C GLN A 810 -30.67 -41.74 -17.42
N ALA A 811 -30.92 -42.33 -18.58
CA ALA A 811 -30.35 -41.88 -19.85
C ALA A 811 -31.44 -41.62 -20.90
N ARG A 812 -31.32 -40.53 -21.65
CA ARG A 812 -32.20 -40.33 -22.83
C ARG A 812 -31.70 -41.19 -24.00
N GLN A 813 -30.47 -40.97 -24.41
CA GLN A 813 -29.74 -41.82 -25.37
C GLN A 813 -28.57 -42.48 -24.63
N GLY A 814 -28.19 -43.69 -25.04
CA GLY A 814 -27.22 -44.51 -24.33
C GLY A 814 -27.85 -45.37 -23.22
N ASN A 815 -27.05 -46.14 -22.49
CA ASN A 815 -27.57 -47.02 -21.43
C ASN A 815 -27.81 -46.25 -20.13
N GLY A 816 -28.81 -46.64 -19.34
CA GLY A 816 -28.99 -46.12 -17.98
C GLY A 816 -27.84 -46.54 -17.05
N GLY A 817 -27.59 -45.76 -16.01
CA GLY A 817 -26.62 -46.08 -14.97
C GLY A 817 -27.20 -47.04 -13.92
N ASN A 818 -26.35 -47.61 -13.07
CA ASN A 818 -26.81 -48.49 -11.98
C ASN A 818 -27.01 -47.71 -10.68
N ILE A 819 -28.07 -48.05 -9.94
CA ILE A 819 -28.34 -47.52 -8.60
C ILE A 819 -28.12 -48.66 -7.61
N THR A 820 -27.23 -48.47 -6.64
CA THR A 820 -26.98 -49.40 -5.54
C THR A 820 -27.23 -48.71 -4.20
N ILE A 821 -28.21 -49.20 -3.45
CA ILE A 821 -28.51 -48.74 -2.10
C ILE A 821 -28.26 -49.91 -1.14
N THR A 822 -27.28 -49.76 -0.26
CA THR A 822 -26.95 -50.75 0.77
C THR A 822 -27.40 -50.20 2.11
N THR A 823 -28.42 -50.79 2.71
CA THR A 823 -28.94 -50.31 3.99
C THR A 823 -29.72 -51.40 4.72
N PRO A 824 -29.52 -51.60 6.03
CA PRO A 824 -30.40 -52.40 6.87
C PRO A 824 -31.87 -51.93 6.89
N LEU A 825 -32.13 -50.65 6.60
CA LEU A 825 -33.48 -50.09 6.61
C LEU A 825 -33.66 -49.08 5.47
N PHE A 826 -34.59 -49.39 4.55
CA PHE A 826 -34.99 -48.51 3.46
C PHE A 826 -36.46 -48.09 3.62
N LEU A 827 -36.71 -46.79 3.80
CA LEU A 827 -38.06 -46.23 3.93
C LEU A 827 -38.29 -45.22 2.81
N ALA A 828 -39.24 -45.48 1.92
CA ALA A 828 -39.63 -44.56 0.86
C ALA A 828 -41.15 -44.40 0.83
N ASP A 829 -41.64 -43.16 0.67
CA ASP A 829 -43.05 -42.92 0.42
C ASP A 829 -43.45 -43.23 -1.04
N GLN A 830 -44.75 -43.27 -1.30
CA GLN A 830 -45.28 -43.59 -2.64
C GLN A 830 -44.95 -42.53 -3.70
N THR A 831 -44.52 -41.34 -3.28
CA THR A 831 -44.18 -40.22 -4.15
C THR A 831 -42.69 -40.16 -4.49
N SER A 832 -41.87 -40.99 -3.86
CA SER A 832 -40.43 -41.06 -4.11
C SER A 832 -40.12 -42.05 -5.24
N LEU A 833 -39.20 -41.68 -6.14
CA LEU A 833 -38.83 -42.50 -7.30
C LEU A 833 -37.36 -42.94 -7.25
N VAL A 834 -37.10 -44.22 -7.51
CA VAL A 834 -35.74 -44.73 -7.78
C VAL A 834 -35.74 -45.36 -9.17
N ASP A 835 -35.07 -44.74 -10.13
CA ASP A 835 -35.14 -45.16 -11.53
C ASP A 835 -33.80 -45.06 -12.28
N ALA A 836 -33.46 -46.15 -12.97
CA ALA A 836 -32.26 -46.34 -13.78
C ALA A 836 -32.59 -46.50 -15.28
N SER A 837 -33.80 -46.12 -15.71
CA SER A 837 -34.29 -46.37 -17.06
C SER A 837 -33.53 -45.62 -18.16
N SER A 838 -33.56 -46.18 -19.37
CA SER A 838 -33.14 -45.48 -20.59
C SER A 838 -34.28 -45.40 -21.60
N GLN A 839 -34.42 -44.25 -22.28
CA GLN A 839 -35.44 -44.07 -23.32
C GLN A 839 -35.08 -44.81 -24.62
N PHE A 840 -33.82 -44.74 -25.06
CA PHE A 840 -33.38 -45.30 -26.35
C PHE A 840 -32.28 -46.37 -26.23
N GLY A 841 -31.71 -46.58 -25.05
CA GLY A 841 -30.72 -47.64 -24.79
C GLY A 841 -31.21 -48.67 -23.78
N LEU A 842 -30.29 -49.46 -23.24
CA LEU A 842 -30.63 -50.44 -22.19
C LEU A 842 -30.78 -49.72 -20.85
N SER A 843 -31.86 -50.02 -20.13
CA SER A 843 -32.02 -49.56 -18.74
C SER A 843 -30.92 -50.16 -17.86
N GLY A 844 -30.45 -49.38 -16.89
CA GLY A 844 -29.56 -49.85 -15.84
C GLY A 844 -30.32 -50.66 -14.78
N THR A 845 -29.60 -51.07 -13.74
CA THR A 845 -30.14 -51.88 -12.65
C THR A 845 -30.35 -51.05 -11.39
N VAL A 846 -31.46 -51.30 -10.67
CA VAL A 846 -31.69 -50.78 -9.33
C VAL A 846 -31.56 -51.94 -8.34
N THR A 847 -30.57 -51.86 -7.46
CA THR A 847 -30.29 -52.86 -6.43
C THR A 847 -30.44 -52.21 -5.04
N ILE A 848 -31.45 -52.65 -4.29
CA ILE A 848 -31.65 -52.23 -2.90
C ILE A 848 -31.37 -53.43 -2.00
N GLN A 849 -30.24 -53.41 -1.30
CA GLN A 849 -29.85 -54.43 -0.33
C GLN A 849 -30.34 -54.03 1.05
N SER A 850 -31.59 -54.39 1.35
CA SER A 850 -32.22 -54.28 2.66
C SER A 850 -32.84 -55.62 3.03
N PRO A 851 -32.75 -56.10 4.29
CA PRO A 851 -33.67 -57.12 4.79
C PRO A 851 -35.07 -56.63 4.45
N THR A 852 -35.85 -57.44 3.74
CA THR A 852 -37.21 -57.11 3.32
C THR A 852 -37.99 -56.58 4.53
N SER A 853 -38.44 -55.33 4.47
CA SER A 853 -39.48 -54.82 5.37
C SER A 853 -40.85 -55.23 4.89
#